data_AF-A0A8B6CP36-F1
#
_entry.id   AF-A0A8B6CP36-F1
#
_cell.length_a   1.000
_cell.length_b   1.000
_cell.length_c   1.000
_cell.angle_alpha   90.00
_cell.angle_beta   90.00
_cell.angle_gamma   90.00
#
_symmetry.space_group_name_H-M   'P 1'
#
loop_
_entity.id
_entity.type
_entity.pdbx_description
1 polymer ?
#
loop_
_entity_poly.entity_id
_entity_poly.type
_entity_poly.pdbx_seq_one_letter_code
_entity_poly.pdbx_strand_id
1 'polypeptide(L)'
;MSSPKLLRKISMSRQKPFKVAILGQNGVGKSAFTVRFLTRRFIGEYDPLLEKVYSCTKGVDGETVVFEVLDTAAQGEHSKLEENIKWADAFILIYSVTDEGSFQECSRLKFLINSYAKRQRKTSISLPDGSITTTPVFLVGNQNDRIHDRTITEEQGDQKSKEIGCASFYEISVRECVDSVGKIFTNLYRLCKKSKRTRQSVSRQLSLPSVIPEEVDKELNNLTLTRRRKGILKAMKYVLVSGGVISGIGKGVIASSLGMILKSCGVRVTSIKIDPYINIDAGTFSPYEHGEVFVLDDGGEVDLDLGNYERFLDITLHRDNNITTGKIYQHVINKERRGDYLGKTVQVVPHITDAIMDWVERVAKIPVDGDNQTPEVCIVELGGTIGDIEGMPFIEAFRQFFHFRIKREDYCLVHVSLVPQPQATGEQKTKPTQASVRELRGLGLSPDLIVCRSTLPIADPVKAKISLFCHVKPQQVFSIHDVSSLFRVPLLLHAQGVSKFLMEKLEINTSSSPFGSRMMMRWKDLSDRHDRLLKEVTIALVGKYTQLEDAYSSVIKSLQHSSLCVSHRLNLRCIEADHLEAAMMKENPSKYHDAWHQLVSANGVLVPGGFGKRGVEGKCLAANWARTNNKPFLGVCLGLQCAVIEYSRNVLGLEDAHSTEFNPKTKNPVVIDMPEHNTGQMGGTMRLGKRKTLFNTESSILRKLYGKQSFVEERHRHRYEVNPTVVSQLEGEGMKFVGRSEDGERMEIMELQGHPYYVGVQYHPEYLSRPMKPSAPYLGLLLASTGKLSTYVTRGFRLSPHLSYSEGNDEELDEEIAKLSIEKSDSVESTS
;
A
#
# COMPACT_ATOMS: atom_id res chain seq x y z
N MET A 1 -16.23 36.16 -58.83
CA MET A 1 -16.49 35.15 -57.79
C MET A 1 -15.18 34.82 -57.08
N SER A 2 -15.21 34.97 -55.75
CA SER A 2 -14.35 34.42 -54.71
C SER A 2 -13.21 33.44 -55.05
N SER A 3 -12.01 33.78 -54.54
CA SER A 3 -11.07 32.81 -53.96
C SER A 3 -10.34 33.48 -52.77
N PRO A 4 -10.46 32.98 -51.51
CA PRO A 4 -9.94 33.68 -50.33
C PRO A 4 -8.46 33.41 -50.07
N LYS A 5 -7.76 34.47 -49.68
CA LYS A 5 -6.36 34.48 -49.20
C LYS A 5 -6.27 34.05 -47.74
N LEU A 6 -5.16 33.35 -47.45
CA LEU A 6 -4.54 33.06 -46.15
C LEU A 6 -5.09 33.81 -44.92
N LEU A 7 -5.62 33.07 -43.95
CA LEU A 7 -5.63 33.46 -42.53
C LEU A 7 -4.64 32.58 -41.77
N ARG A 8 -3.47 33.16 -41.49
CA ARG A 8 -2.44 32.64 -40.59
C ARG A 8 -3.06 32.51 -39.19
N LYS A 9 -3.13 31.29 -38.63
CA LYS A 9 -3.40 31.08 -37.19
C LYS A 9 -2.31 31.78 -36.39
N ILE A 10 -2.63 32.91 -35.78
CA ILE A 10 -1.80 33.56 -34.76
C ILE A 10 -1.79 32.62 -33.56
N SER A 11 -0.68 31.93 -33.32
CA SER A 11 -0.47 31.25 -32.04
C SER A 11 -0.29 32.34 -30.98
N MET A 12 -1.34 32.63 -30.22
CA MET A 12 -1.18 33.41 -28.99
C MET A 12 -0.32 32.60 -28.04
N SER A 13 0.95 33.01 -27.88
CA SER A 13 1.80 32.54 -26.79
C SER A 13 1.06 32.77 -25.48
N ARG A 14 0.75 31.71 -24.72
CA ARG A 14 0.17 31.85 -23.37
C ARG A 14 1.18 32.61 -22.50
N GLN A 15 0.96 33.91 -22.31
CA GLN A 15 1.75 34.71 -21.37
C GLN A 15 1.48 34.20 -19.95
N LYS A 16 2.55 33.95 -19.19
CA LYS A 16 2.47 33.51 -17.80
C LYS A 16 1.79 34.62 -16.95
N PRO A 17 0.81 34.29 -16.10
CA PRO A 17 0.15 35.29 -15.25
C PRO A 17 1.15 35.92 -14.27
N PHE A 18 0.94 37.19 -13.94
CA PHE A 18 1.69 37.92 -12.92
C PHE A 18 0.98 37.80 -11.57
N LYS A 19 1.65 37.15 -10.60
CA LYS A 19 1.06 36.75 -9.33
C LYS A 19 1.37 37.74 -8.22
N VAL A 20 0.35 38.31 -7.58
CA VAL A 20 0.50 39.29 -6.51
C VAL A 20 -0.24 38.83 -5.26
N ALA A 21 0.44 38.76 -4.11
CA ALA A 21 -0.20 38.45 -2.83
C ALA A 21 -0.36 39.71 -1.96
N ILE A 22 -1.54 39.88 -1.38
CA ILE A 22 -1.87 41.01 -0.49
C ILE A 22 -1.88 40.51 0.96
N LEU A 23 -1.09 41.14 1.83
CA LEU A 23 -0.89 40.72 3.22
C LEU A 23 -1.15 41.90 4.17
N GLY A 24 -1.61 41.61 5.38
CA GLY A 24 -1.95 42.62 6.39
C GLY A 24 -2.91 42.08 7.45
N GLN A 25 -3.06 42.79 8.57
CA GLN A 25 -3.90 42.37 9.69
C GLN A 25 -5.40 42.33 9.32
N ASN A 26 -6.22 41.78 10.19
CA ASN A 26 -7.68 41.83 10.11
C ASN A 26 -8.19 43.28 9.96
N GLY A 27 -9.21 43.49 9.13
CA GLY A 27 -9.89 44.79 9.04
C GLY A 27 -9.17 45.90 8.26
N VAL A 28 -7.91 45.72 7.81
CA VAL A 28 -7.14 46.76 7.08
C VAL A 28 -7.63 47.05 5.65
N GLY A 29 -8.60 46.28 5.15
CA GLY A 29 -9.20 46.48 3.82
C GLY A 29 -8.55 45.71 2.66
N LYS A 30 -7.91 44.55 2.91
CA LYS A 30 -7.30 43.69 1.87
C LYS A 30 -8.28 43.28 0.77
N SER A 31 -9.45 42.78 1.16
CA SER A 31 -10.48 42.32 0.22
C SER A 31 -11.12 43.49 -0.53
N ALA A 32 -11.35 44.62 0.14
CA ALA A 32 -11.80 45.85 -0.50
C ALA A 32 -10.77 46.34 -1.54
N PHE A 33 -9.47 46.28 -1.23
CA PHE A 33 -8.38 46.64 -2.14
C PHE A 33 -8.33 45.72 -3.37
N THR A 34 -8.47 44.40 -3.15
CA THR A 34 -8.53 43.39 -4.21
C THR A 34 -9.72 43.60 -5.14
N VAL A 35 -10.93 43.68 -4.59
CA VAL A 35 -12.16 43.88 -5.37
C VAL A 35 -12.13 45.21 -6.10
N ARG A 36 -11.60 46.27 -5.47
CA ARG A 36 -11.44 47.57 -6.11
C ARG A 36 -10.54 47.48 -7.34
N PHE A 37 -9.44 46.73 -7.25
CA PHE A 37 -8.58 46.49 -8.40
C PHE A 37 -9.30 45.72 -9.52
N LEU A 38 -10.05 44.68 -9.17
CA LEU A 38 -10.72 43.79 -10.14
C LEU A 38 -11.91 44.47 -10.84
N THR A 39 -12.76 45.15 -10.08
CA THR A 39 -14.10 45.58 -10.51
C THR A 39 -14.30 47.09 -10.55
N ARG A 40 -13.34 47.88 -10.02
CA ARG A 40 -13.46 49.32 -9.74
C ARG A 40 -14.56 49.69 -8.74
N ARG A 41 -15.29 48.73 -8.15
CA ARG A 41 -16.33 48.96 -7.13
C ARG A 41 -15.78 48.89 -5.71
N PHE A 42 -16.43 49.58 -4.77
CA PHE A 42 -16.16 49.47 -3.33
C PHE A 42 -17.08 48.41 -2.74
N ILE A 43 -16.57 47.64 -1.76
CA ILE A 43 -17.39 46.81 -0.90
C ILE A 43 -16.99 47.12 0.54
N GLY A 44 -17.96 47.49 1.37
CA GLY A 44 -17.74 47.87 2.77
C GLY A 44 -17.70 46.70 3.74
N GLU A 45 -18.31 45.56 3.38
CA GLU A 45 -18.39 44.36 4.21
C GLU A 45 -17.84 43.16 3.46
N TYR A 46 -16.93 42.43 4.09
CA TYR A 46 -16.34 41.21 3.53
C TYR A 46 -15.96 40.25 4.66
N ASP A 47 -16.00 38.95 4.39
CA ASP A 47 -15.62 37.91 5.35
C ASP A 47 -14.08 37.91 5.56
N PRO A 48 -13.59 38.29 6.76
CA PRO A 48 -12.15 38.38 7.05
C PRO A 48 -11.42 37.02 7.03
N LEU A 49 -12.16 35.90 7.03
CA LEU A 49 -11.61 34.54 7.09
C LEU A 49 -11.45 33.88 5.71
N LEU A 50 -11.87 34.55 4.63
CA LEU A 50 -11.91 33.95 3.29
C LEU A 50 -10.66 34.29 2.46
N GLU A 51 -9.77 33.31 2.27
CA GLU A 51 -8.62 33.39 1.37
C GLU A 51 -9.01 32.97 -0.06
N LYS A 52 -8.75 33.82 -1.06
CA LYS A 52 -9.17 33.54 -2.45
C LYS A 52 -8.22 34.15 -3.48
N VAL A 53 -7.96 33.40 -4.55
CA VAL A 53 -7.24 33.89 -5.73
C VAL A 53 -8.23 34.40 -6.76
N TYR A 54 -8.01 35.61 -7.23
CA TYR A 54 -8.77 36.26 -8.29
C TYR A 54 -7.92 36.46 -9.52
N SER A 55 -8.50 36.37 -10.71
CA SER A 55 -7.80 36.66 -11.97
C SER A 55 -8.49 37.77 -12.74
N CYS A 56 -7.72 38.71 -13.28
CA CYS A 56 -8.21 39.71 -14.22
C CYS A 56 -7.17 40.02 -15.29
N THR A 57 -7.64 40.49 -16.44
CA THR A 57 -6.77 40.91 -17.55
C THR A 57 -6.79 42.44 -17.66
N LYS A 58 -5.61 43.08 -17.68
CA LYS A 58 -5.48 44.54 -17.83
C LYS A 58 -4.42 44.91 -18.86
N GLY A 59 -4.66 46.01 -19.57
CA GLY A 59 -3.66 46.63 -20.44
C GLY A 59 -2.65 47.44 -19.61
N VAL A 60 -1.36 47.15 -19.73
CA VAL A 60 -0.27 47.89 -19.09
C VAL A 60 0.79 48.19 -20.16
N ASP A 61 1.03 49.49 -20.42
CA ASP A 61 2.05 49.97 -21.38
C ASP A 61 1.93 49.34 -22.79
N GLY A 62 0.71 49.19 -23.29
CA GLY A 62 0.42 48.60 -24.60
C GLY A 62 0.39 47.07 -24.65
N GLU A 63 0.62 46.38 -23.53
CA GLU A 63 0.57 44.92 -23.42
C GLU A 63 -0.62 44.45 -22.58
N THR A 64 -1.22 43.32 -22.95
CA THR A 64 -2.29 42.67 -22.19
C THR A 64 -1.70 41.73 -21.14
N VAL A 65 -1.86 42.07 -19.85
CA VAL A 65 -1.30 41.30 -18.73
C VAL A 65 -2.42 40.60 -17.96
N VAL A 66 -2.26 39.30 -17.71
CA VAL A 66 -3.11 38.55 -16.78
C VAL A 66 -2.55 38.69 -15.37
N PHE A 67 -3.30 39.32 -14.48
CA PHE A 67 -3.00 39.40 -13.04
C PHE A 67 -3.71 38.26 -12.32
N GLU A 68 -2.98 37.54 -11.46
CA GLU A 68 -3.57 36.70 -10.42
C GLU A 68 -3.30 37.37 -9.07
N VAL A 69 -4.35 37.69 -8.32
CA VAL A 69 -4.28 38.40 -7.04
C VAL A 69 -4.78 37.48 -5.95
N LEU A 70 -3.91 37.15 -5.00
CA LEU A 70 -4.24 36.41 -3.80
C LEU A 70 -4.65 37.39 -2.69
N ASP A 71 -5.93 37.37 -2.34
CA ASP A 71 -6.47 38.03 -1.16
C ASP A 71 -6.32 37.09 0.04
N THR A 72 -5.49 37.45 1.01
CA THR A 72 -5.20 36.57 2.14
C THR A 72 -6.20 36.77 3.26
N ALA A 73 -6.62 35.67 3.89
CA ALA A 73 -7.33 35.73 5.17
C ALA A 73 -6.39 36.32 6.24
N ALA A 74 -6.95 37.00 7.23
CA ALA A 74 -6.11 37.58 8.26
C ALA A 74 -5.47 36.51 9.15
N GLN A 75 -4.19 36.73 9.44
CA GLN A 75 -3.31 35.68 9.92
C GLN A 75 -3.35 35.61 11.45
N GLY A 76 -3.95 34.53 11.97
CA GLY A 76 -3.72 34.04 13.32
C GLY A 76 -2.65 32.93 13.40
N GLU A 77 -2.21 32.36 12.27
CA GLU A 77 -1.35 31.17 12.29
C GLU A 77 -0.31 31.18 11.15
N HIS A 78 0.92 30.82 11.50
CA HIS A 78 2.11 30.84 10.62
C HIS A 78 2.07 29.86 9.42
N SER A 79 1.05 29.02 9.29
CA SER A 79 1.05 27.80 8.47
C SER A 79 1.00 28.04 6.95
N LYS A 80 0.40 29.13 6.46
CA LYS A 80 0.22 29.37 5.01
C LYS A 80 1.12 30.45 4.40
N LEU A 81 1.80 31.25 5.21
CA LEU A 81 2.59 32.38 4.72
C LEU A 81 3.73 31.92 3.79
N GLU A 82 4.34 30.75 4.06
CA GLU A 82 5.39 30.18 3.21
C GLU A 82 4.87 29.81 1.81
N GLU A 83 3.66 29.25 1.72
CA GLU A 83 3.03 28.90 0.43
C GLU A 83 2.68 30.14 -0.37
N ASN A 84 2.13 31.15 0.30
CA ASN A 84 1.83 32.46 -0.30
C ASN A 84 3.10 33.11 -0.85
N ILE A 85 4.25 32.94 -0.16
CA ILE A 85 5.54 33.45 -0.61
C ILE A 85 6.12 32.67 -1.79
N LYS A 86 5.89 31.35 -1.85
CA LYS A 86 6.27 30.51 -2.99
C LYS A 86 5.46 30.88 -4.24
N TRP A 87 4.17 31.14 -4.06
CA TRP A 87 3.23 31.41 -5.16
C TRP A 87 3.42 32.79 -5.80
N ALA A 88 3.68 33.84 -5.02
CA ALA A 88 3.67 35.21 -5.51
C ALA A 88 4.98 35.63 -6.24
N ASP A 89 4.83 36.43 -7.29
CA ASP A 89 5.91 37.16 -7.97
C ASP A 89 6.23 38.50 -7.26
N ALA A 90 5.23 39.09 -6.57
CA ALA A 90 5.35 40.34 -5.82
C ALA A 90 4.33 40.42 -4.66
N PHE A 91 4.58 41.28 -3.68
CA PHE A 91 3.72 41.44 -2.51
C PHE A 91 3.26 42.88 -2.30
N ILE A 92 2.06 43.03 -1.71
CA ILE A 92 1.54 44.30 -1.20
C ILE A 92 1.23 44.11 0.29
N LEU A 93 1.90 44.87 1.16
CA LEU A 93 1.60 44.94 2.59
C LEU A 93 0.63 46.10 2.83
N ILE A 94 -0.52 45.82 3.43
CA ILE A 94 -1.56 46.82 3.73
C ILE A 94 -1.73 46.94 5.24
N TYR A 95 -1.71 48.17 5.74
CA TYR A 95 -2.09 48.55 7.10
C TYR A 95 -3.17 49.63 7.07
N SER A 96 -3.87 49.84 8.18
CA SER A 96 -4.79 50.98 8.35
C SER A 96 -4.08 52.12 9.06
N VAL A 97 -4.25 53.36 8.58
CA VAL A 97 -3.72 54.57 9.24
C VAL A 97 -4.36 54.86 10.60
N THR A 98 -5.44 54.16 10.96
CA THR A 98 -6.14 54.28 12.24
C THR A 98 -5.82 53.12 13.20
N ASP A 99 -4.93 52.19 12.83
CA ASP A 99 -4.59 51.01 13.63
C ASP A 99 -3.08 50.79 13.68
N GLU A 100 -2.47 51.26 14.77
CA GLU A 100 -1.05 51.09 15.10
C GLU A 100 -0.61 49.62 15.14
N GLY A 101 -1.49 48.69 15.54
CA GLY A 101 -1.18 47.26 15.55
C GLY A 101 -0.91 46.74 14.14
N SER A 102 -1.74 47.14 13.18
CA SER A 102 -1.58 46.74 11.77
C SER A 102 -0.33 47.32 11.13
N PHE A 103 0.10 48.49 11.58
CA PHE A 103 1.31 49.16 11.14
C PHE A 103 2.58 48.46 11.64
N GLN A 104 2.61 48.05 12.91
CA GLN A 104 3.72 47.29 13.48
C GLN A 104 3.85 45.89 12.85
N GLU A 105 2.73 45.25 12.56
CA GLU A 105 2.68 43.91 11.97
C GLU A 105 3.33 43.85 10.57
N CYS A 106 3.35 44.95 9.82
CA CYS A 106 4.02 45.02 8.51
C CYS A 106 5.53 44.72 8.60
N SER A 107 6.21 45.09 9.69
CA SER A 107 7.62 44.74 9.91
C SER A 107 7.81 43.23 10.02
N ARG A 108 6.95 42.56 10.79
CA ARG A 108 7.00 41.11 10.99
C ARG A 108 6.74 40.37 9.66
N LEU A 109 5.72 40.77 8.92
CA LEU A 109 5.39 40.19 7.61
C LEU A 109 6.54 40.38 6.60
N LYS A 110 7.15 41.56 6.55
CA LYS A 110 8.30 41.84 5.69
C LYS A 110 9.53 41.01 6.05
N PHE A 111 9.82 40.86 7.34
CA PHE A 111 10.90 39.99 7.82
C PHE A 111 10.69 38.53 7.40
N LEU A 112 9.46 38.03 7.51
CA LEU A 112 9.11 36.66 7.10
C LEU A 112 9.26 36.49 5.58
N ILE A 113 8.76 37.43 4.77
CA ILE A 113 8.93 37.42 3.30
C ILE A 113 10.42 37.31 2.93
N ASN A 114 11.27 38.15 3.53
CA ASN A 114 12.70 38.14 3.26
C ASN A 114 13.37 36.83 3.70
N SER A 115 13.00 36.31 4.87
CA SER A 115 13.56 35.08 5.44
C SER A 115 13.25 33.86 4.57
N TYR A 116 12.01 33.73 4.11
CA TYR A 116 11.61 32.64 3.22
C TYR A 116 12.20 32.80 1.81
N ALA A 117 12.26 34.02 1.27
CA ALA A 117 12.85 34.27 -0.05
C ALA A 117 14.36 33.94 -0.10
N LYS A 118 15.11 34.20 0.99
CA LYS A 118 16.54 33.83 1.12
C LYS A 118 16.76 32.30 1.09
N ARG A 119 15.93 31.52 1.82
CA ARG A 119 16.01 30.04 1.85
C ARG A 119 15.80 29.40 0.48
N GLN A 120 15.10 30.08 -0.44
CA GLN A 120 14.75 29.55 -1.76
C GLN A 120 15.74 29.91 -2.88
N ARG A 121 16.87 30.58 -2.58
CA ARG A 121 17.81 31.10 -3.59
C ARG A 121 17.12 31.96 -4.68
N LYS A 122 16.04 32.68 -4.35
CA LYS A 122 15.41 33.64 -5.29
C LYS A 122 16.41 34.77 -5.55
N THR A 123 16.82 34.92 -6.82
CA THR A 123 17.78 35.93 -7.29
C THR A 123 17.40 37.37 -6.90
N SER A 124 18.40 38.13 -6.48
CA SER A 124 18.34 39.54 -6.07
C SER A 124 17.90 40.49 -7.21
N ILE A 125 17.20 41.57 -6.83
CA ILE A 125 16.63 42.64 -7.67
C ILE A 125 17.13 43.98 -7.12
N SER A 126 17.73 44.82 -7.96
CA SER A 126 18.14 46.19 -7.60
C SER A 126 16.94 47.15 -7.63
N LEU A 127 16.73 47.89 -6.55
CA LEU A 127 15.73 48.94 -6.40
C LEU A 127 16.25 50.30 -6.93
N PRO A 128 15.36 51.28 -7.20
CA PRO A 128 15.75 52.59 -7.74
C PRO A 128 16.69 53.40 -6.85
N ASP A 129 16.74 53.09 -5.55
CA ASP A 129 17.61 53.69 -4.54
C ASP A 129 18.98 52.98 -4.39
N GLY A 130 19.23 51.94 -5.20
CA GLY A 130 20.46 51.14 -5.17
C GLY A 130 20.42 49.93 -4.22
N SER A 131 19.36 49.74 -3.44
CA SER A 131 19.23 48.61 -2.52
C SER A 131 18.86 47.30 -3.25
N ILE A 132 19.22 46.13 -2.69
CA ILE A 132 19.00 44.82 -3.32
C ILE A 132 17.94 44.03 -2.56
N THR A 133 16.80 43.71 -3.19
CA THR A 133 15.71 42.87 -2.63
C THR A 133 15.51 41.58 -3.42
N THR A 134 15.16 40.47 -2.75
CA THR A 134 14.94 39.16 -3.41
C THR A 134 13.53 39.02 -4.00
N THR A 135 12.57 39.85 -3.59
CA THR A 135 11.20 39.92 -4.15
C THR A 135 10.60 41.32 -3.88
N PRO A 136 9.96 41.99 -4.86
CA PRO A 136 9.47 43.35 -4.67
C PRO A 136 8.24 43.37 -3.77
N VAL A 137 8.24 44.29 -2.81
CA VAL A 137 7.16 44.49 -1.83
C VAL A 137 6.80 45.98 -1.81
N PHE A 138 5.52 46.30 -1.97
CA PHE A 138 5.00 47.67 -1.74
C PHE A 138 4.29 47.75 -0.40
N LEU A 139 4.48 48.87 0.31
CA LEU A 139 3.75 49.18 1.54
C LEU A 139 2.61 50.15 1.21
N VAL A 140 1.40 49.87 1.71
CA VAL A 140 0.20 50.67 1.47
C VAL A 140 -0.47 51.02 2.80
N GLY A 141 -0.53 52.30 3.13
CA GLY A 141 -1.37 52.84 4.20
C GLY A 141 -2.78 53.09 3.66
N ASN A 142 -3.79 52.40 4.20
CA ASN A 142 -5.18 52.52 3.78
C ASN A 142 -5.99 53.38 4.78
N GLN A 143 -7.15 53.86 4.35
CA GLN A 143 -8.13 54.63 5.14
C GLN A 143 -7.68 56.06 5.45
N ASN A 144 -6.92 56.70 4.57
CA ASN A 144 -6.50 58.10 4.75
C ASN A 144 -7.65 59.12 4.74
N ASP A 145 -8.87 58.71 4.35
CA ASP A 145 -10.12 59.45 4.50
C ASP A 145 -10.56 59.62 5.96
N ARG A 146 -10.04 58.81 6.88
CA ARG A 146 -10.36 58.85 8.33
C ARG A 146 -9.40 59.74 9.11
N ILE A 147 -9.43 61.04 8.82
CA ILE A 147 -8.48 62.02 9.40
C ILE A 147 -8.60 62.11 10.93
N HIS A 148 -9.81 62.03 11.49
CA HIS A 148 -10.06 62.16 12.93
C HIS A 148 -9.65 60.93 13.75
N ASP A 149 -9.62 59.75 13.12
CA ASP A 149 -9.25 58.48 13.76
C ASP A 149 -7.79 58.10 13.46
N ARG A 150 -7.04 58.97 12.76
CA ARG A 150 -5.67 58.69 12.33
C ARG A 150 -4.73 58.61 13.53
N THR A 151 -4.01 57.49 13.61
CA THR A 151 -2.92 57.28 14.58
C THR A 151 -1.54 57.30 13.92
N ILE A 152 -1.46 57.03 12.62
CA ILE A 152 -0.22 56.96 11.84
C ILE A 152 -0.19 58.07 10.78
N THR A 153 0.85 58.91 10.80
CA THR A 153 1.07 59.96 9.79
C THR A 153 1.65 59.38 8.50
N GLU A 154 1.47 60.09 7.39
CA GLU A 154 2.05 59.70 6.10
C GLU A 154 3.59 59.64 6.15
N GLU A 155 4.22 60.57 6.90
CA GLU A 155 5.67 60.57 7.15
C GLU A 155 6.13 59.32 7.90
N GLN A 156 5.38 58.85 8.90
CA GLN A 156 5.67 57.61 9.60
C GLN A 156 5.57 56.40 8.66
N GLY A 157 4.57 56.38 7.78
CA GLY A 157 4.42 55.35 6.73
C GLY A 157 5.60 55.29 5.75
N ASP A 158 6.02 56.45 5.25
CA ASP A 158 7.17 56.56 4.34
C ASP A 158 8.47 56.12 5.02
N GLN A 159 8.71 56.58 6.25
CA GLN A 159 9.87 56.21 7.04
C GLN A 159 9.92 54.71 7.31
N LYS A 160 8.79 54.09 7.68
CA LYS A 160 8.66 52.64 7.88
C LYS A 160 8.99 51.87 6.61
N SER A 161 8.52 52.35 5.46
CA SER A 161 8.77 51.69 4.17
C SER A 161 10.25 51.59 3.85
N LYS A 162 11.02 52.65 4.16
CA LYS A 162 12.47 52.71 4.02
C LYS A 162 13.16 51.80 5.03
N GLU A 163 12.72 51.84 6.29
CA GLU A 163 13.24 51.01 7.38
C GLU A 163 13.15 49.50 7.06
N ILE A 164 12.00 49.03 6.59
CA ILE A 164 11.76 47.60 6.32
C ILE A 164 12.19 47.16 4.90
N GLY A 165 12.71 48.08 4.08
CA GLY A 165 13.18 47.81 2.72
C GLY A 165 12.05 47.44 1.74
N CYS A 166 10.95 48.20 1.75
CA CYS A 166 9.93 48.15 0.72
C CYS A 166 10.33 48.97 -0.51
N ALA A 167 9.90 48.52 -1.70
CA ALA A 167 10.28 49.11 -2.97
C ALA A 167 9.55 50.44 -3.29
N SER A 168 8.42 50.69 -2.62
CA SER A 168 7.63 51.93 -2.72
C SER A 168 6.63 51.98 -1.56
N PHE A 169 6.26 53.20 -1.17
CA PHE A 169 5.16 53.49 -0.26
C PHE A 169 4.02 54.20 -1.00
N TYR A 170 2.78 53.94 -0.60
CA TYR A 170 1.59 54.64 -1.04
C TYR A 170 0.63 54.82 0.14
N GLU A 171 0.10 56.01 0.34
CA GLU A 171 -1.03 56.23 1.23
C GLU A 171 -2.30 56.54 0.42
N ILE A 172 -3.38 55.79 0.66
CA ILE A 172 -4.62 55.90 -0.13
C ILE A 172 -5.88 55.70 0.73
N SER A 173 -7.03 56.11 0.18
CA SER A 173 -8.33 55.60 0.58
C SER A 173 -8.82 54.62 -0.48
N VAL A 174 -8.96 53.34 -0.15
CA VAL A 174 -9.59 52.36 -1.06
C VAL A 174 -11.04 52.71 -1.36
N ARG A 175 -11.70 53.47 -0.47
CA ARG A 175 -13.08 53.93 -0.65
C ARG A 175 -13.18 55.01 -1.72
N GLU A 176 -12.28 55.98 -1.71
CA GLU A 176 -12.37 57.18 -2.56
C GLU A 176 -11.45 57.12 -3.79
N CYS A 177 -10.25 56.54 -3.67
CA CYS A 177 -9.18 56.63 -4.68
C CYS A 177 -9.15 55.42 -5.65
N VAL A 178 -10.17 55.29 -6.51
CA VAL A 178 -10.31 54.16 -7.46
C VAL A 178 -9.09 53.97 -8.38
N ASP A 179 -8.58 55.06 -8.96
CA ASP A 179 -7.51 54.99 -9.95
C ASP A 179 -6.13 54.75 -9.30
N SER A 180 -5.96 55.17 -8.05
CA SER A 180 -4.72 54.97 -7.29
C SER A 180 -4.47 53.48 -7.02
N VAL A 181 -5.51 52.70 -6.70
CA VAL A 181 -5.39 51.23 -6.53
C VAL A 181 -4.91 50.58 -7.82
N GLY A 182 -5.48 50.96 -8.97
CA GLY A 182 -5.03 50.47 -10.27
C GLY A 182 -3.55 50.78 -10.55
N LYS A 183 -3.13 52.02 -10.26
CA LYS A 183 -1.75 52.48 -10.44
C LYS A 183 -0.75 51.64 -9.65
N ILE A 184 -1.05 51.29 -8.39
CA ILE A 184 -0.17 50.48 -7.52
C ILE A 184 0.18 49.13 -8.18
N PHE A 185 -0.81 48.38 -8.66
CA PHE A 185 -0.57 47.10 -9.35
C PHE A 185 0.21 47.27 -10.67
N THR A 186 -0.10 48.30 -11.46
CA THR A 186 0.63 48.56 -12.70
C THR A 186 2.08 48.94 -12.45
N ASN A 187 2.36 49.73 -11.41
CA ASN A 187 3.72 50.11 -11.01
C ASN A 187 4.51 48.91 -10.48
N LEU A 188 3.87 48.02 -9.71
CA LEU A 188 4.48 46.80 -9.21
C LEU A 188 4.87 45.86 -10.37
N TYR A 189 4.01 45.73 -11.39
CA TYR A 189 4.31 45.00 -12.61
C TYR A 189 5.48 45.62 -13.39
N ARG A 190 5.49 46.95 -13.58
CA ARG A 190 6.58 47.68 -14.25
C ARG A 190 7.93 47.43 -13.57
N LEU A 191 7.98 47.45 -12.24
CA LEU A 191 9.19 47.19 -11.47
C LEU A 191 9.73 45.77 -11.74
N CYS A 192 8.85 44.77 -11.70
CA CYS A 192 9.22 43.37 -11.98
C CYS A 192 9.69 43.18 -13.44
N LYS A 193 9.07 43.89 -14.39
CA LYS A 193 9.41 43.82 -15.81
C LYS A 193 10.76 44.47 -16.12
N LYS A 194 11.07 45.62 -15.52
CA LYS A 194 12.39 46.29 -15.66
C LYS A 194 13.53 45.37 -15.19
N SER A 195 13.36 44.68 -14.07
CA SER A 195 14.34 43.71 -13.55
C SER A 195 14.61 42.53 -14.50
N LYS A 196 13.60 42.06 -15.25
CA LYS A 196 13.76 40.97 -16.24
C LYS A 196 14.49 41.41 -17.52
N ARG A 197 14.36 42.68 -17.96
CA ARG A 197 15.06 43.20 -19.15
C ARG A 197 16.56 43.39 -18.92
N THR A 198 16.98 43.84 -17.73
CA THR A 198 18.40 43.98 -17.36
C THR A 198 19.14 42.63 -17.35
N ARG A 199 18.43 41.51 -17.13
CA ARG A 199 19.00 40.14 -17.20
C ARG A 199 19.34 39.67 -18.61
N GLN A 200 18.59 40.09 -19.63
CA GLN A 200 18.83 39.66 -21.01
C GLN A 200 19.97 40.45 -21.70
N SER A 201 20.29 41.65 -21.22
CA SER A 201 21.41 42.44 -21.75
C SER A 201 22.77 41.98 -21.19
N VAL A 202 22.84 41.57 -19.92
CA VAL A 202 24.10 41.08 -19.31
C VAL A 202 24.54 39.73 -19.88
N SER A 203 23.60 38.85 -20.24
CA SER A 203 23.93 37.56 -20.90
C SER A 203 24.46 37.70 -22.34
N ARG A 204 24.37 38.88 -22.97
CA ARG A 204 24.84 39.11 -24.35
C ARG A 204 26.24 39.72 -24.45
N GLN A 205 26.82 40.19 -23.33
CA GLN A 205 28.14 40.86 -23.33
C GLN A 205 29.32 39.98 -22.92
N LEU A 206 29.09 38.70 -22.60
CA LEU A 206 30.15 37.73 -22.29
C LEU A 206 30.21 36.66 -23.38
N SER A 207 30.84 36.99 -24.51
CA SER A 207 31.29 36.03 -25.52
C SER A 207 32.72 36.39 -25.92
N LEU A 208 33.69 35.61 -25.42
CA LEU A 208 35.06 35.57 -25.94
C LEU A 208 35.22 34.29 -26.79
N PRO A 209 36.12 34.28 -27.81
CA PRO A 209 36.12 33.26 -28.86
C PRO A 209 36.72 31.94 -28.40
N SER A 210 36.12 30.86 -28.91
CA SER A 210 36.41 29.45 -28.67
C SER A 210 37.61 28.93 -29.46
N VAL A 211 38.57 28.29 -28.77
CA VAL A 211 39.43 27.24 -29.34
C VAL A 211 39.79 26.25 -28.21
N ILE A 212 39.14 25.09 -28.12
CA ILE A 212 39.65 23.88 -27.44
C ILE A 212 39.12 22.61 -28.19
N PRO A 213 39.92 21.53 -28.33
CA PRO A 213 39.79 20.47 -29.37
C PRO A 213 38.80 19.32 -29.07
N GLU A 214 38.54 18.55 -30.13
CA GLU A 214 37.55 17.47 -30.37
C GLU A 214 37.55 16.22 -29.46
N GLU A 215 38.14 16.24 -28.26
CA GLU A 215 38.16 15.06 -27.38
C GLU A 215 37.21 15.13 -26.17
N VAL A 216 36.48 16.23 -25.99
CA VAL A 216 35.55 16.42 -24.84
C VAL A 216 34.08 16.09 -25.20
N ASP A 217 33.76 15.88 -26.48
CA ASP A 217 32.37 15.76 -26.96
C ASP A 217 31.76 14.35 -26.80
N LYS A 218 32.57 13.34 -26.46
CA LYS A 218 32.10 11.97 -26.18
C LYS A 218 31.67 11.75 -24.73
N GLU A 219 32.25 12.46 -23.76
CA GLU A 219 31.84 12.35 -22.35
C GLU A 219 30.59 13.19 -22.02
N LEU A 220 30.41 14.35 -22.67
CA LEU A 220 29.24 15.21 -22.43
C LEU A 220 27.93 14.60 -22.98
N ASN A 221 27.99 13.87 -24.09
CA ASN A 221 26.79 13.21 -24.64
C ASN A 221 26.30 12.05 -23.77
N ASN A 222 27.19 11.33 -23.08
CA ASN A 222 26.82 10.30 -22.10
C ASN A 222 26.20 10.88 -20.81
N LEU A 223 26.58 12.11 -20.42
CA LEU A 223 26.01 12.83 -19.27
C LEU A 223 24.66 13.51 -19.56
N THR A 224 24.36 13.78 -20.83
CA THR A 224 23.12 14.46 -21.24
C THR A 224 21.98 13.47 -21.51
N LEU A 225 22.29 12.25 -21.96
CA LEU A 225 21.33 11.14 -22.07
C LEU A 225 20.94 10.53 -20.71
N THR A 226 21.81 10.62 -19.69
CA THR A 226 21.49 10.22 -18.30
C THR A 226 20.66 11.26 -17.54
N ARG A 227 20.66 12.54 -17.95
CA ARG A 227 19.90 13.60 -17.27
C ARG A 227 18.42 13.70 -17.65
N ARG A 228 17.99 13.12 -18.77
CA ARG A 228 16.55 12.98 -19.11
C ARG A 228 15.85 11.79 -18.43
N ARG A 229 16.58 10.96 -17.69
CA ARG A 229 16.05 9.81 -16.92
C ARG A 229 16.07 9.99 -15.39
N LYS A 230 16.39 11.18 -14.86
CA LYS A 230 16.11 11.48 -13.44
C LYS A 230 14.63 11.85 -13.29
N GLY A 231 13.84 10.83 -12.93
CA GLY A 231 12.43 10.98 -12.64
C GLY A 231 12.17 12.13 -11.69
N ILE A 232 11.13 12.91 -12.00
CA ILE A 232 10.41 13.67 -10.98
C ILE A 232 10.06 12.63 -9.90
N LEU A 233 10.56 12.80 -8.67
CA LEU A 233 10.13 11.97 -7.55
C LEU A 233 8.61 12.09 -7.46
N LYS A 234 7.92 11.04 -7.90
CA LYS A 234 6.46 10.97 -7.89
C LYS A 234 6.03 10.89 -6.43
N ALA A 235 5.19 11.83 -5.99
CA ALA A 235 4.70 11.83 -4.61
C ALA A 235 3.94 10.53 -4.33
N MET A 236 4.16 9.95 -3.14
CA MET A 236 3.47 8.75 -2.68
C MET A 236 1.97 8.99 -2.62
N LYS A 237 1.20 8.08 -3.20
CA LYS A 237 -0.27 8.12 -3.18
C LYS A 237 -0.81 7.15 -2.13
N TYR A 238 -1.94 7.46 -1.52
CA TYR A 238 -2.55 6.62 -0.47
C TYR A 238 -3.98 6.23 -0.83
N VAL A 239 -4.32 4.95 -0.68
CA VAL A 239 -5.69 4.45 -0.79
C VAL A 239 -6.10 3.89 0.57
N LEU A 240 -6.91 4.64 1.32
CA LEU A 240 -7.43 4.17 2.62
C LEU A 240 -8.70 3.37 2.39
N VAL A 241 -8.76 2.15 2.90
CA VAL A 241 -9.92 1.26 2.86
C VAL A 241 -10.47 1.14 4.29
N SER A 242 -11.73 1.54 4.47
CA SER A 242 -12.43 1.48 5.77
C SER A 242 -13.63 0.51 5.72
N GLY A 243 -13.96 -0.08 6.87
CA GLY A 243 -15.12 -0.97 7.03
C GLY A 243 -16.34 -0.28 7.60
N GLY A 244 -17.51 -0.59 7.06
CA GLY A 244 -18.75 0.02 7.51
C GLY A 244 -19.45 -0.77 8.62
N VAL A 245 -20.37 -1.64 8.21
CA VAL A 245 -21.49 -2.11 9.05
C VAL A 245 -21.13 -3.31 9.93
N ILE A 246 -20.28 -4.22 9.44
CA ILE A 246 -19.89 -5.45 10.13
C ILE A 246 -18.40 -5.74 9.93
N SER A 247 -17.80 -6.42 10.89
CA SER A 247 -16.51 -7.10 10.71
C SER A 247 -16.67 -8.28 9.72
N GLY A 248 -15.57 -8.76 9.12
CA GLY A 248 -15.63 -9.87 8.15
C GLY A 248 -16.29 -9.55 6.80
N ILE A 249 -16.59 -8.28 6.50
CA ILE A 249 -17.21 -7.90 5.22
C ILE A 249 -16.33 -8.18 3.99
N GLY A 250 -15.03 -8.44 4.18
CA GLY A 250 -14.09 -8.69 3.09
C GLY A 250 -13.22 -7.47 2.73
N LYS A 251 -12.91 -6.61 3.71
CA LYS A 251 -12.03 -5.43 3.53
C LYS A 251 -10.67 -5.82 2.90
N GLY A 252 -9.99 -6.82 3.46
CA GLY A 252 -8.72 -7.31 2.93
C GLY A 252 -8.81 -7.79 1.47
N VAL A 253 -9.92 -8.42 1.07
CA VAL A 253 -10.17 -8.83 -0.32
C VAL A 253 -10.34 -7.62 -1.24
N ILE A 254 -11.05 -6.58 -0.78
CA ILE A 254 -11.22 -5.34 -1.58
C ILE A 254 -9.89 -4.62 -1.70
N ALA A 255 -9.21 -4.37 -0.58
CA ALA A 255 -7.92 -3.68 -0.55
C ALA A 255 -6.87 -4.38 -1.43
N SER A 256 -6.74 -5.71 -1.31
CA SER A 256 -5.84 -6.49 -2.17
C SER A 256 -6.26 -6.48 -3.64
N SER A 257 -7.56 -6.50 -3.94
CA SER A 257 -8.06 -6.37 -5.32
C SER A 257 -7.74 -5.02 -5.94
N LEU A 258 -7.87 -3.92 -5.19
CA LEU A 258 -7.49 -2.58 -5.65
C LEU A 258 -5.99 -2.50 -5.93
N GLY A 259 -5.17 -3.07 -5.05
CA GLY A 259 -3.73 -3.16 -5.27
C GLY A 259 -3.39 -4.00 -6.50
N MET A 260 -4.06 -5.13 -6.74
CA MET A 260 -3.85 -5.97 -7.92
C MET A 260 -4.19 -5.20 -9.20
N ILE A 261 -5.33 -4.50 -9.21
CA ILE A 261 -5.74 -3.67 -10.35
C ILE A 261 -4.67 -2.60 -10.64
N LEU A 262 -4.15 -1.91 -9.62
CA LEU A 262 -3.10 -0.91 -9.79
C LEU A 262 -1.78 -1.54 -10.26
N LYS A 263 -1.39 -2.71 -9.73
CA LYS A 263 -0.22 -3.46 -10.19
C LYS A 263 -0.38 -3.87 -11.66
N SER A 264 -1.59 -4.26 -12.07
CA SER A 264 -1.92 -4.51 -13.48
C SER A 264 -1.84 -3.24 -14.33
N CYS A 265 -1.97 -2.04 -13.77
CA CYS A 265 -1.71 -0.79 -14.49
C CYS A 265 -0.21 -0.43 -14.57
N GLY A 266 0.70 -1.27 -14.06
CA GLY A 266 2.14 -1.01 -13.99
C GLY A 266 2.55 -0.09 -12.83
N VAL A 267 1.70 0.07 -11.83
CA VAL A 267 1.97 0.87 -10.64
C VAL A 267 2.60 -0.01 -9.56
N ARG A 268 3.68 0.45 -8.93
CA ARG A 268 4.26 -0.23 -7.77
C ARG A 268 3.42 0.03 -6.53
N VAL A 269 2.99 -1.04 -5.86
CA VAL A 269 2.04 -0.98 -4.74
C VAL A 269 2.66 -1.60 -3.50
N THR A 270 2.47 -0.95 -2.36
CA THR A 270 2.69 -1.52 -1.02
C THR A 270 1.39 -1.56 -0.23
N SER A 271 1.38 -2.30 0.88
CA SER A 271 0.22 -2.42 1.76
C SER A 271 0.59 -2.17 3.21
N ILE A 272 -0.29 -1.50 3.94
CA ILE A 272 -0.25 -1.34 5.40
C ILE A 272 -1.59 -1.78 5.96
N LYS A 273 -1.57 -2.71 6.90
CA LYS A 273 -2.75 -3.13 7.66
C LYS A 273 -2.70 -2.50 9.03
N ILE A 274 -3.81 -1.87 9.40
CA ILE A 274 -4.03 -1.33 10.74
C ILE A 274 -5.01 -2.24 11.46
N ASP A 275 -4.61 -2.66 12.65
CA ASP A 275 -5.35 -3.50 13.56
C ASP A 275 -5.68 -2.74 14.84
N PRO A 276 -6.97 -2.48 15.11
CA PRO A 276 -7.34 -1.68 16.26
C PRO A 276 -7.18 -2.42 17.61
N TYR A 277 -6.90 -3.73 17.60
CA TYR A 277 -6.66 -4.50 18.81
C TYR A 277 -5.39 -4.06 19.57
N ILE A 278 -5.34 -4.36 20.86
CA ILE A 278 -4.28 -3.90 21.79
C ILE A 278 -3.02 -4.77 21.73
N ASN A 279 -3.09 -6.05 21.38
CA ASN A 279 -1.90 -6.89 21.24
C ASN A 279 -0.86 -6.25 20.31
N ILE A 280 0.43 -6.39 20.66
CA ILE A 280 1.53 -5.78 19.88
C ILE A 280 1.70 -6.49 18.53
N ASP A 281 1.47 -7.79 18.52
CA ASP A 281 1.55 -8.70 17.38
C ASP A 281 0.49 -9.80 17.52
N ALA A 282 0.37 -10.64 16.50
CA ALA A 282 -0.59 -11.76 16.50
C ALA A 282 -0.01 -13.04 17.11
N GLY A 283 1.27 -13.07 17.51
CA GLY A 283 1.98 -14.31 17.87
C GLY A 283 1.39 -15.05 19.08
N THR A 284 0.75 -14.30 19.98
CA THR A 284 0.11 -14.81 21.19
C THR A 284 -1.36 -15.17 21.03
N PHE A 285 -1.95 -14.98 19.85
CA PHE A 285 -3.34 -15.31 19.60
C PHE A 285 -3.60 -16.82 19.59
N SER A 286 -4.76 -17.18 20.15
CA SER A 286 -5.33 -18.49 19.91
C SER A 286 -5.91 -18.53 18.50
N PRO A 287 -5.62 -19.59 17.70
CA PRO A 287 -6.27 -19.78 16.40
C PRO A 287 -7.80 -19.84 16.46
N TYR A 288 -8.40 -20.07 17.64
CA TYR A 288 -9.85 -20.03 17.82
C TYR A 288 -10.45 -18.62 17.77
N GLU A 289 -9.68 -17.58 18.08
CA GLU A 289 -10.22 -16.22 18.24
C GLU A 289 -10.01 -15.38 16.99
N HIS A 290 -8.77 -15.30 16.51
CA HIS A 290 -8.37 -14.41 15.43
C HIS A 290 -7.85 -15.16 14.18
N GLY A 291 -8.03 -16.48 14.14
CA GLY A 291 -7.55 -17.31 13.04
C GLY A 291 -6.04 -17.57 13.10
N GLU A 292 -5.48 -18.03 11.98
CA GLU A 292 -4.07 -18.37 11.86
C GLU A 292 -3.14 -17.15 12.01
N VAL A 293 -2.01 -17.34 12.69
CA VAL A 293 -0.90 -16.37 12.72
C VAL A 293 -0.12 -16.46 11.42
N PHE A 294 0.02 -15.36 10.69
CA PHE A 294 0.84 -15.30 9.48
C PHE A 294 2.26 -14.83 9.82
N VAL A 295 3.27 -15.44 9.21
CA VAL A 295 4.68 -15.11 9.46
C VAL A 295 5.26 -14.41 8.25
N LEU A 296 6.03 -13.34 8.49
CA LEU A 296 6.74 -12.57 7.46
C LEU A 296 8.23 -12.95 7.38
N ASP A 297 8.91 -12.48 6.32
CA ASP A 297 10.32 -12.81 6.07
C ASP A 297 11.24 -12.36 7.22
N ASP A 298 10.94 -11.20 7.82
CA ASP A 298 11.69 -10.63 8.93
C ASP A 298 11.30 -11.22 10.31
N GLY A 299 10.47 -12.26 10.32
CA GLY A 299 9.97 -12.90 11.54
C GLY A 299 8.87 -12.11 12.25
N GLY A 300 8.21 -11.16 11.58
CA GLY A 300 6.98 -10.56 12.09
C GLY A 300 5.85 -11.59 12.18
N GLU A 301 5.22 -11.70 13.34
CA GLU A 301 3.98 -12.45 13.55
C GLU A 301 2.78 -11.50 13.39
N VAL A 302 1.99 -11.70 12.35
CA VAL A 302 0.97 -10.74 11.91
C VAL A 302 -0.36 -11.42 11.65
N ASP A 303 -1.42 -10.62 11.53
CA ASP A 303 -2.75 -11.07 11.14
C ASP A 303 -2.73 -11.74 9.75
N LEU A 304 -3.60 -12.73 9.57
CA LEU A 304 -3.82 -13.49 8.35
C LEU A 304 -4.12 -12.61 7.13
N ASP A 305 -4.74 -11.45 7.34
CA ASP A 305 -5.02 -10.48 6.28
C ASP A 305 -3.75 -10.05 5.52
N LEU A 306 -2.58 -10.00 6.17
CA LEU A 306 -1.32 -9.71 5.49
C LEU A 306 -0.93 -10.78 4.46
N GLY A 307 -1.28 -12.04 4.74
CA GLY A 307 -1.11 -13.12 3.80
C GLY A 307 -1.97 -12.96 2.54
N ASN A 308 -3.11 -12.26 2.60
CA ASN A 308 -3.91 -11.97 1.41
C ASN A 308 -3.18 -10.95 0.51
N TYR A 309 -2.59 -9.92 1.09
CA TYR A 309 -1.81 -8.92 0.35
C TYR A 309 -0.62 -9.54 -0.36
N GLU A 310 0.20 -10.32 0.35
CA GLU A 310 1.34 -11.00 -0.25
C GLU A 310 0.93 -11.93 -1.40
N ARG A 311 -0.17 -12.66 -1.25
CA ARG A 311 -0.68 -13.60 -2.28
C ARG A 311 -1.21 -12.91 -3.52
N PHE A 312 -2.00 -11.85 -3.36
CA PHE A 312 -2.66 -11.16 -4.47
C PHE A 312 -1.73 -10.20 -5.19
N LEU A 313 -0.87 -9.52 -4.43
CA LEU A 313 0.00 -8.48 -4.94
C LEU A 313 1.35 -9.02 -5.36
N ASP A 314 1.72 -10.25 -4.98
CA ASP A 314 3.05 -10.81 -5.22
C ASP A 314 4.15 -9.84 -4.74
N ILE A 315 4.07 -9.51 -3.45
CA ILE A 315 5.00 -8.65 -2.71
C ILE A 315 5.44 -9.37 -1.43
N THR A 316 6.48 -8.84 -0.79
CA THR A 316 6.94 -9.29 0.52
C THR A 316 6.81 -8.15 1.52
N LEU A 317 5.99 -8.36 2.54
CA LEU A 317 5.76 -7.36 3.60
C LEU A 317 6.71 -7.57 4.78
N HIS A 318 6.81 -6.56 5.64
CA HIS A 318 7.63 -6.59 6.86
C HIS A 318 6.76 -6.35 8.09
N ARG A 319 7.29 -6.62 9.29
CA ARG A 319 6.56 -6.47 10.57
C ARG A 319 5.99 -5.07 10.80
N ASP A 320 6.59 -4.06 10.16
CA ASP A 320 6.20 -2.66 10.25
C ASP A 320 5.00 -2.31 9.36
N ASN A 321 4.68 -3.15 8.35
CA ASN A 321 3.48 -3.03 7.54
C ASN A 321 2.21 -3.41 8.32
N ASN A 322 2.35 -4.06 9.47
CA ASN A 322 1.27 -4.29 10.41
C ASN A 322 1.37 -3.27 11.56
N ILE A 323 0.34 -2.44 11.72
CA ILE A 323 0.24 -1.45 12.79
C ILE A 323 -0.85 -1.91 13.74
N THR A 324 -0.53 -2.08 15.01
CA THR A 324 -1.53 -2.36 16.06
C THR A 324 -1.61 -1.21 17.06
N THR A 325 -2.71 -1.10 17.80
CA THR A 325 -2.84 -0.11 18.89
C THR A 325 -1.72 -0.29 19.91
N GLY A 326 -1.42 -1.54 20.30
CA GLY A 326 -0.32 -1.86 21.22
C GLY A 326 1.04 -1.43 20.73
N LYS A 327 1.33 -1.63 19.44
CA LYS A 327 2.61 -1.26 18.83
C LYS A 327 2.81 0.26 18.87
N ILE A 328 1.78 1.04 18.56
CA ILE A 328 1.83 2.51 18.64
C ILE A 328 1.95 2.98 20.09
N TYR A 329 1.18 2.41 21.02
CA TYR A 329 1.22 2.80 22.43
C TYR A 329 2.59 2.48 23.04
N GLN A 330 3.13 1.29 22.80
CA GLN A 330 4.46 0.92 23.25
C GLN A 330 5.54 1.87 22.69
N HIS A 331 5.45 2.24 21.41
CA HIS A 331 6.36 3.19 20.78
C HIS A 331 6.32 4.56 21.46
N VAL A 332 5.12 5.08 21.73
CA VAL A 332 4.94 6.40 22.35
C VAL A 332 5.34 6.39 23.84
N ILE A 333 5.00 5.34 24.58
CA ILE A 333 5.42 5.17 25.98
C ILE A 333 6.95 5.10 26.07
N ASN A 334 7.61 4.37 25.17
CA ASN A 334 9.06 4.29 25.14
C ASN A 334 9.71 5.65 24.83
N LYS A 335 9.13 6.44 23.92
CA LYS A 335 9.57 7.82 23.64
C LYS A 335 9.41 8.74 24.85
N GLU A 336 8.29 8.62 25.57
CA GLU A 336 8.03 9.39 26.78
C GLU A 336 9.07 9.11 27.87
N ARG A 337 9.35 7.83 28.15
CA ARG A 337 10.37 7.43 29.14
C ARG A 337 11.80 7.88 28.79
N ARG A 338 12.13 8.01 27.50
CA ARG A 338 13.42 8.55 27.05
C ARG A 338 13.53 10.07 27.15
N GLY A 339 12.41 10.78 27.36
CA GLY A 339 12.37 12.24 27.41
C GLY A 339 12.22 12.90 26.03
N ASP A 340 11.81 12.17 24.99
CA ASP A 340 11.70 12.67 23.62
C ASP A 340 10.66 13.81 23.48
N TYR A 341 9.72 13.92 24.43
CA TYR A 341 8.70 14.97 24.50
C TYR A 341 9.06 16.14 25.42
N LEU A 342 10.32 16.24 25.87
CA LEU A 342 10.83 17.36 26.69
C LEU A 342 10.02 17.62 27.98
N GLY A 343 9.53 16.54 28.61
CA GLY A 343 8.75 16.61 29.85
C GLY A 343 7.32 17.14 29.70
N LYS A 344 6.83 17.36 28.46
CA LYS A 344 5.43 17.74 28.22
C LYS A 344 4.50 16.55 28.39
N THR A 345 3.26 16.82 28.78
CA THR A 345 2.21 15.80 28.88
C THR A 345 1.88 15.21 27.51
N VAL A 346 2.00 13.88 27.41
CA VAL A 346 1.63 13.11 26.22
C VAL A 346 0.14 12.79 26.24
N GLN A 347 -0.52 12.90 25.10
CA GLN A 347 -1.97 12.71 24.91
C GLN A 347 -2.26 11.99 23.60
N VAL A 348 -3.48 11.46 23.42
CA VAL A 348 -3.89 10.82 22.16
C VAL A 348 -3.74 11.79 20.98
N VAL A 349 -4.23 13.01 21.12
CA VAL A 349 -4.01 14.08 20.14
C VAL A 349 -3.06 15.11 20.74
N PRO A 350 -1.97 15.50 20.06
CA PRO A 350 -1.53 15.02 18.75
C PRO A 350 -0.57 13.81 18.81
N HIS A 351 -0.09 13.39 19.98
CA HIS A 351 1.10 12.51 20.06
C HIS A 351 0.88 11.10 19.50
N ILE A 352 -0.28 10.47 19.75
CA ILE A 352 -0.61 9.17 19.15
C ILE A 352 -0.91 9.34 17.66
N THR A 353 -1.66 10.37 17.28
CA THR A 353 -2.03 10.61 15.88
C THR A 353 -0.80 10.94 15.02
N ASP A 354 0.14 11.72 15.52
CA ASP A 354 1.44 11.99 14.89
C ASP A 354 2.27 10.71 14.75
N ALA A 355 2.32 9.88 15.80
CA ALA A 355 3.04 8.60 15.73
C ALA A 355 2.46 7.67 14.64
N ILE A 356 1.13 7.64 14.46
CA ILE A 356 0.47 6.87 13.39
C ILE A 356 0.83 7.45 12.02
N MET A 357 0.70 8.77 11.83
CA MET A 357 1.01 9.43 10.55
C MET A 357 2.47 9.22 10.15
N ASP A 358 3.40 9.43 11.07
CA ASP A 358 4.84 9.25 10.86
C ASP A 358 5.17 7.79 10.50
N TRP A 359 4.48 6.83 11.12
CA TRP A 359 4.64 5.41 10.82
C TRP A 359 4.20 5.08 9.40
N VAL A 360 3.00 5.53 9.01
CA VAL A 360 2.45 5.30 7.67
C VAL A 360 3.35 5.91 6.60
N GLU A 361 3.78 7.17 6.76
CA GLU A 361 4.67 7.83 5.79
C GLU A 361 6.02 7.15 5.64
N ARG A 362 6.59 6.64 6.74
CA ARG A 362 7.88 5.94 6.73
C ARG A 362 7.74 4.59 6.02
N VAL A 363 6.76 3.78 6.42
CA VAL A 363 6.61 2.41 5.94
C VAL A 363 6.14 2.37 4.49
N ALA A 364 5.29 3.31 4.06
CA ALA A 364 4.84 3.39 2.67
C ALA A 364 6.00 3.53 1.66
N LYS A 365 7.14 4.08 2.09
CA LYS A 365 8.32 4.29 1.24
C LYS A 365 9.26 3.10 1.19
N ILE A 366 9.10 2.11 2.07
CA ILE A 366 9.95 0.92 2.11
C ILE A 366 9.62 0.06 0.88
N PRO A 367 10.63 -0.32 0.06
CA PRO A 367 10.43 -1.24 -1.05
C PRO A 367 9.91 -2.60 -0.57
N VAL A 368 8.92 -3.12 -1.27
CA VAL A 368 8.30 -4.44 -1.01
C VAL A 368 8.33 -5.35 -2.24
N ASP A 369 8.83 -4.83 -3.35
CA ASP A 369 9.17 -5.58 -4.56
C ASP A 369 10.70 -5.74 -4.63
N GLY A 370 11.17 -6.86 -5.19
CA GLY A 370 12.59 -7.23 -5.22
C GLY A 370 13.51 -6.27 -6.00
N ASP A 371 12.93 -5.23 -6.61
CA ASP A 371 13.62 -4.21 -7.41
C ASP A 371 14.19 -3.07 -6.55
N ASN A 372 13.96 -3.09 -5.22
CA ASN A 372 14.42 -2.08 -4.26
C ASN A 372 13.98 -0.63 -4.60
N GLN A 373 12.87 -0.50 -5.33
CA GLN A 373 12.32 0.81 -5.69
C GLN A 373 11.23 1.25 -4.72
N THR A 374 11.13 2.55 -4.49
CA THR A 374 10.04 3.11 -3.69
C THR A 374 8.69 2.83 -4.38
N PRO A 375 7.68 2.34 -3.65
CA PRO A 375 6.31 2.19 -4.14
C PRO A 375 5.72 3.54 -4.61
N GLU A 376 4.74 3.50 -5.50
CA GLU A 376 4.02 4.70 -5.96
C GLU A 376 2.69 4.89 -5.23
N VAL A 377 2.05 3.77 -4.86
CA VAL A 377 0.78 3.76 -4.12
C VAL A 377 0.91 2.87 -2.89
N CYS A 378 0.46 3.36 -1.74
CA CYS A 378 0.25 2.58 -0.53
C CYS A 378 -1.24 2.32 -0.33
N ILE A 379 -1.65 1.05 -0.33
CA ILE A 379 -2.97 0.65 0.13
C ILE A 379 -2.91 0.57 1.65
N VAL A 380 -3.82 1.26 2.33
CA VAL A 380 -3.94 1.22 3.78
C VAL A 380 -5.29 0.61 4.11
N GLU A 381 -5.31 -0.54 4.78
CA GLU A 381 -6.54 -1.11 5.31
C GLU A 381 -6.69 -0.75 6.78
N LEU A 382 -7.77 -0.08 7.12
CA LEU A 382 -8.19 0.11 8.50
C LEU A 382 -9.09 -1.05 8.93
N GLY A 383 -8.56 -1.90 9.81
CA GLY A 383 -9.26 -2.98 10.49
C GLY A 383 -10.44 -2.50 11.34
N GLY A 384 -11.25 -3.45 11.82
CA GLY A 384 -12.45 -3.13 12.61
C GLY A 384 -13.59 -2.52 11.80
N THR A 385 -14.52 -1.87 12.50
CA THR A 385 -15.65 -1.12 11.94
C THR A 385 -15.56 0.37 12.30
N ILE A 386 -16.25 1.21 11.54
CA ILE A 386 -16.36 2.64 11.86
C ILE A 386 -17.40 2.83 12.97
N GLY A 387 -17.02 3.60 14.00
CA GLY A 387 -17.86 3.90 15.17
C GLY A 387 -17.37 3.22 16.46
N ASP A 388 -16.43 2.28 16.36
CA ASP A 388 -15.86 1.62 17.53
C ASP A 388 -14.82 2.51 18.22
N ILE A 389 -14.74 2.37 19.55
CA ILE A 389 -13.80 3.13 20.39
C ILE A 389 -12.34 2.90 19.98
N GLU A 390 -12.02 1.69 19.54
CA GLU A 390 -10.66 1.28 19.18
C GLU A 390 -10.19 1.95 17.89
N GLY A 391 -11.11 2.28 16.97
CA GLY A 391 -10.82 2.92 15.69
C GLY A 391 -10.65 4.44 15.79
N MET A 392 -11.12 5.07 16.87
CA MET A 392 -11.13 6.54 17.00
C MET A 392 -9.76 7.20 16.81
N PRO A 393 -8.65 6.71 17.42
CA PRO A 393 -7.33 7.32 17.24
C PRO A 393 -6.84 7.26 15.79
N PHE A 394 -7.12 6.16 15.08
CA PHE A 394 -6.70 5.98 13.69
C PHE A 394 -7.50 6.87 12.74
N ILE A 395 -8.81 6.99 12.94
CA ILE A 395 -9.65 7.87 12.12
C ILE A 395 -9.23 9.33 12.29
N GLU A 396 -8.99 9.77 13.53
CA GLU A 396 -8.49 11.12 13.78
C GLU A 396 -7.10 11.35 13.17
N ALA A 397 -6.21 10.35 13.23
CA ALA A 397 -4.91 10.41 12.56
C ALA A 397 -5.07 10.57 11.04
N PHE A 398 -5.91 9.77 10.37
CA PHE A 398 -6.13 9.91 8.92
C PHE A 398 -6.85 11.20 8.54
N ARG A 399 -7.75 11.70 9.39
CA ARG A 399 -8.37 13.02 9.20
C ARG A 399 -7.30 14.10 9.14
N GLN A 400 -6.39 14.14 10.12
CA GLN A 400 -5.27 15.09 10.13
C GLN A 400 -4.31 14.87 8.96
N PHE A 401 -4.00 13.60 8.66
CA PHE A 401 -3.09 13.22 7.59
C PHE A 401 -3.53 13.76 6.23
N PHE A 402 -4.80 13.55 5.89
CA PHE A 402 -5.38 13.98 4.61
C PHE A 402 -5.69 15.46 4.52
N HIS A 403 -5.81 16.17 5.64
CA HIS A 403 -6.05 17.62 5.64
C HIS A 403 -4.77 18.45 5.70
N PHE A 404 -3.73 17.96 6.39
CA PHE A 404 -2.55 18.76 6.72
C PHE A 404 -1.25 18.27 6.09
N ARG A 405 -1.12 16.96 5.80
CA ARG A 405 0.15 16.39 5.29
C ARG A 405 0.10 15.98 3.82
N ILE A 406 -1.07 15.53 3.35
CA ILE A 406 -1.25 14.96 2.00
C ILE A 406 -2.17 15.85 1.17
N LYS A 407 -1.88 16.01 -0.14
CA LYS A 407 -2.73 16.77 -1.05
C LYS A 407 -3.98 15.98 -1.45
N ARG A 408 -5.01 16.68 -1.91
CA ARG A 408 -6.30 16.06 -2.25
C ARG A 408 -6.21 15.02 -3.38
N GLU A 409 -5.30 15.24 -4.32
CA GLU A 409 -4.95 14.38 -5.46
C GLU A 409 -3.96 13.25 -5.10
N ASP A 410 -3.47 13.23 -3.86
CA ASP A 410 -2.53 12.21 -3.36
C ASP A 410 -3.21 11.15 -2.48
N TYR A 411 -4.53 11.25 -2.23
CA TYR A 411 -5.28 10.21 -1.51
C TYR A 411 -6.65 9.88 -2.12
N CYS A 412 -7.11 8.66 -1.83
CA CYS A 412 -8.45 8.16 -2.13
C CYS A 412 -9.01 7.38 -0.94
N LEU A 413 -10.22 7.70 -0.49
CA LEU A 413 -10.90 6.95 0.57
C LEU A 413 -11.96 6.01 -0.01
N VAL A 414 -11.79 4.71 0.22
CA VAL A 414 -12.72 3.64 -0.13
C VAL A 414 -13.45 3.17 1.12
N HIS A 415 -14.77 3.19 1.09
CA HIS A 415 -15.59 2.72 2.20
C HIS A 415 -16.37 1.46 1.80
N VAL A 416 -16.09 0.34 2.47
CA VAL A 416 -16.72 -0.96 2.20
C VAL A 416 -17.91 -1.15 3.13
N SER A 417 -19.09 -1.33 2.57
CA SER A 417 -20.35 -1.37 3.33
C SER A 417 -21.24 -2.53 2.91
N LEU A 418 -22.09 -3.02 3.82
CA LEU A 418 -23.01 -4.12 3.59
C LEU A 418 -24.37 -3.58 3.13
N VAL A 419 -24.89 -4.14 2.03
CA VAL A 419 -26.27 -3.94 1.58
C VAL A 419 -27.03 -5.25 1.79
N PRO A 420 -27.65 -5.44 2.97
CA PRO A 420 -28.37 -6.68 3.27
C PRO A 420 -29.67 -6.77 2.46
N GLN A 421 -30.07 -8.02 2.17
CA GLN A 421 -31.33 -8.34 1.53
C GLN A 421 -32.04 -9.41 2.38
N PRO A 422 -32.85 -9.00 3.38
CA PRO A 422 -33.56 -9.95 4.24
C PRO A 422 -34.49 -10.84 3.41
N GLN A 423 -34.39 -12.16 3.56
CA GLN A 423 -35.16 -13.13 2.79
C GLN A 423 -36.67 -12.90 2.88
N ALA A 424 -37.16 -12.49 4.06
CA ALA A 424 -38.59 -12.19 4.28
C ALA A 424 -39.14 -11.05 3.41
N THR A 425 -38.29 -10.12 2.96
CA THR A 425 -38.71 -8.94 2.18
C THR A 425 -38.24 -8.98 0.74
N GLY A 426 -37.13 -9.68 0.46
CA GLY A 426 -36.51 -9.72 -0.87
C GLY A 426 -35.93 -8.38 -1.36
N GLU A 427 -36.01 -7.29 -0.60
CA GLU A 427 -35.56 -5.96 -1.01
C GLU A 427 -34.15 -5.66 -0.48
N GLN A 428 -33.28 -5.13 -1.35
CA GLN A 428 -31.95 -4.65 -0.98
C GLN A 428 -32.05 -3.38 -0.12
N LYS A 429 -31.63 -3.44 1.15
CA LYS A 429 -31.75 -2.34 2.11
C LYS A 429 -30.47 -1.53 2.20
N THR A 430 -30.56 -0.24 1.86
CA THR A 430 -29.42 0.70 1.86
C THR A 430 -29.17 1.40 3.19
N LYS A 431 -30.07 1.25 4.17
CA LYS A 431 -30.03 2.01 5.43
C LYS A 431 -28.75 1.80 6.26
N PRO A 432 -28.21 0.58 6.38
CA PRO A 432 -26.93 0.38 7.07
C PRO A 432 -25.78 1.17 6.44
N THR A 433 -25.69 1.18 5.11
CA THR A 433 -24.70 1.99 4.38
C THR A 433 -24.85 3.49 4.64
N GLN A 434 -26.08 4.00 4.68
CA GLN A 434 -26.34 5.41 4.98
C GLN A 434 -25.87 5.80 6.38
N ALA A 435 -26.16 4.96 7.38
CA ALA A 435 -25.74 5.20 8.76
C ALA A 435 -24.22 5.18 8.90
N SER A 436 -23.56 4.20 8.28
CA SER A 436 -22.11 4.05 8.34
C SER A 436 -21.37 5.22 7.67
N VAL A 437 -21.83 5.68 6.50
CA VAL A 437 -21.26 6.86 5.84
C VAL A 437 -21.54 8.15 6.62
N ARG A 438 -22.67 8.26 7.31
CA ARG A 438 -22.94 9.40 8.20
C ARG A 438 -21.94 9.43 9.35
N GLU A 439 -21.65 8.28 9.97
CA GLU A 439 -20.67 8.17 11.05
C GLU A 439 -19.26 8.56 10.57
N LEU A 440 -18.82 7.98 9.45
CA LEU A 440 -17.52 8.30 8.85
C LEU A 440 -17.35 9.81 8.58
N ARG A 441 -18.40 10.46 8.07
CA ARG A 441 -18.42 11.92 7.85
C ARG A 441 -18.45 12.72 9.14
N GLY A 442 -19.14 12.23 10.17
CA GLY A 442 -19.13 12.82 11.51
C GLY A 442 -17.74 12.86 12.12
N LEU A 443 -16.90 11.88 11.78
CA LEU A 443 -15.49 11.82 12.16
C LEU A 443 -14.55 12.61 11.23
N GLY A 444 -15.10 13.36 10.26
CA GLY A 444 -14.33 14.25 9.38
C GLY A 444 -13.75 13.60 8.13
N LEU A 445 -14.15 12.37 7.79
CA LEU A 445 -13.71 11.67 6.58
C LEU A 445 -14.87 11.52 5.58
N SER A 446 -14.62 11.79 4.31
CA SER A 446 -15.62 11.66 3.24
C SER A 446 -15.19 10.62 2.21
N PRO A 447 -15.99 9.57 1.95
CA PRO A 447 -15.60 8.52 1.01
C PRO A 447 -15.55 9.06 -0.42
N ASP A 448 -14.49 8.73 -1.15
CA ASP A 448 -14.38 8.93 -2.59
C ASP A 448 -15.10 7.83 -3.36
N LEU A 449 -15.09 6.62 -2.81
CA LEU A 449 -15.71 5.42 -3.35
C LEU A 449 -16.47 4.67 -2.28
N ILE A 450 -17.62 4.11 -2.67
CA ILE A 450 -18.39 3.21 -1.81
C ILE A 450 -18.47 1.86 -2.50
N VAL A 451 -17.95 0.84 -1.83
CA VAL A 451 -18.00 -0.55 -2.28
C VAL A 451 -19.08 -1.26 -1.46
N CYS A 452 -20.17 -1.61 -2.11
CA CYS A 452 -21.31 -2.23 -1.49
C CYS A 452 -21.27 -3.74 -1.70
N ARG A 453 -21.05 -4.48 -0.62
CA ARG A 453 -21.15 -5.95 -0.60
C ARG A 453 -22.61 -6.39 -0.42
N SER A 454 -23.04 -7.36 -1.21
CA SER A 454 -24.39 -7.93 -1.19
C SER A 454 -24.38 -9.40 -1.61
N THR A 455 -25.50 -10.11 -1.49
CA THR A 455 -25.60 -11.49 -1.99
C THR A 455 -25.81 -11.51 -3.51
N LEU A 456 -26.65 -10.61 -4.02
CA LEU A 456 -26.95 -10.45 -5.45
C LEU A 456 -26.41 -9.11 -5.96
N PRO A 457 -26.19 -8.96 -7.28
CA PRO A 457 -25.84 -7.67 -7.87
C PRO A 457 -26.80 -6.55 -7.45
N ILE A 458 -26.26 -5.39 -7.11
CA ILE A 458 -27.06 -4.26 -6.65
C ILE A 458 -27.73 -3.59 -7.85
N ALA A 459 -29.05 -3.43 -7.77
CA ALA A 459 -29.83 -2.80 -8.82
C ALA A 459 -29.54 -1.29 -8.95
N ASP A 460 -29.65 -0.74 -10.15
CA ASP A 460 -29.34 0.68 -10.39
C ASP A 460 -30.17 1.68 -9.56
N PRO A 461 -31.47 1.45 -9.27
CA PRO A 461 -32.23 2.31 -8.35
C PRO A 461 -31.63 2.34 -6.94
N VAL A 462 -31.07 1.20 -6.49
CA VAL A 462 -30.43 1.07 -5.18
C VAL A 462 -29.09 1.83 -5.17
N LYS A 463 -28.32 1.75 -6.26
CA LYS A 463 -27.10 2.57 -6.44
C LYS A 463 -27.40 4.07 -6.46
N ALA A 464 -28.44 4.48 -7.19
CA ALA A 464 -28.89 5.87 -7.24
C ALA A 464 -29.31 6.38 -5.85
N LYS A 465 -30.00 5.53 -5.07
CA LYS A 465 -30.36 5.83 -3.67
C LYS A 465 -29.11 6.01 -2.80
N ILE A 466 -28.14 5.11 -2.88
CA ILE A 466 -26.88 5.23 -2.13
C ILE A 466 -26.13 6.50 -2.52
N SER A 467 -26.00 6.77 -3.82
CA SER A 467 -25.40 7.98 -4.37
C SER A 467 -26.02 9.25 -3.76
N LEU A 468 -27.36 9.36 -3.79
CA LEU A 468 -28.09 10.49 -3.24
C LEU A 468 -27.87 10.67 -1.73
N PHE A 469 -27.98 9.61 -0.94
CA PHE A 469 -27.90 9.72 0.54
C PHE A 469 -26.46 9.82 1.07
N CYS A 470 -25.49 9.26 0.35
CA CYS A 470 -24.09 9.25 0.75
C CYS A 470 -23.28 10.40 0.11
N HIS A 471 -23.89 11.20 -0.75
CA HIS A 471 -23.30 12.37 -1.43
C HIS A 471 -22.09 12.01 -2.32
N VAL A 472 -22.19 10.89 -3.03
CA VAL A 472 -21.21 10.46 -4.05
C VAL A 472 -21.91 10.33 -5.40
N LYS A 473 -21.19 10.43 -6.51
CA LYS A 473 -21.77 10.21 -7.85
C LYS A 473 -22.17 8.74 -8.03
N PRO A 474 -23.16 8.42 -8.87
CA PRO A 474 -23.58 7.03 -9.11
C PRO A 474 -22.43 6.12 -9.57
N GLN A 475 -21.48 6.66 -10.36
CA GLN A 475 -20.31 5.94 -10.85
C GLN A 475 -19.30 5.58 -9.74
N GLN A 476 -19.44 6.15 -8.54
CA GLN A 476 -18.59 5.88 -7.38
C GLN A 476 -19.19 4.82 -6.44
N VAL A 477 -20.36 4.26 -6.78
CA VAL A 477 -21.03 3.19 -6.03
C VAL A 477 -20.81 1.86 -6.76
N PHE A 478 -19.88 1.06 -6.25
CA PHE A 478 -19.53 -0.23 -6.81
C PHE A 478 -20.28 -1.35 -6.11
N SER A 479 -20.78 -2.31 -6.88
CA SER A 479 -21.44 -3.50 -6.35
C SER A 479 -20.48 -4.67 -6.34
N ILE A 480 -20.42 -5.41 -5.24
CA ILE A 480 -19.72 -6.69 -5.16
C ILE A 480 -20.69 -7.69 -4.56
N HIS A 481 -21.08 -8.68 -5.34
CA HIS A 481 -21.94 -9.76 -4.87
C HIS A 481 -21.10 -10.95 -4.41
N ASP A 482 -21.71 -11.92 -3.74
CA ASP A 482 -21.03 -13.18 -3.43
C ASP A 482 -20.65 -13.89 -4.74
N VAL A 483 -19.37 -14.23 -4.87
CA VAL A 483 -18.77 -14.83 -6.08
C VAL A 483 -18.28 -16.24 -5.77
N SER A 484 -18.17 -17.09 -6.82
CA SER A 484 -17.65 -18.46 -6.69
C SER A 484 -16.21 -18.50 -6.19
N SER A 485 -15.42 -17.48 -6.53
CA SER A 485 -13.99 -17.43 -6.22
C SER A 485 -13.51 -16.01 -5.92
N LEU A 486 -12.58 -15.89 -4.98
CA LEU A 486 -11.92 -14.61 -4.66
C LEU A 486 -11.18 -14.02 -5.86
N PHE A 487 -10.74 -14.85 -6.81
CA PHE A 487 -10.08 -14.40 -8.04
C PHE A 487 -11.01 -13.62 -8.98
N ARG A 488 -12.33 -13.69 -8.78
CA ARG A 488 -13.33 -12.93 -9.55
C ARG A 488 -13.43 -11.48 -9.09
N VAL A 489 -13.12 -11.17 -7.83
CA VAL A 489 -13.33 -9.84 -7.24
C VAL A 489 -12.55 -8.75 -7.97
N PRO A 490 -11.24 -8.91 -8.27
CA PRO A 490 -10.51 -7.91 -9.06
C PRO A 490 -11.11 -7.71 -10.47
N LEU A 491 -11.54 -8.80 -11.12
CA LEU A 491 -12.13 -8.74 -12.47
C LEU A 491 -13.45 -7.95 -12.47
N LEU A 492 -14.27 -8.18 -11.45
CA LEU A 492 -15.58 -7.55 -11.29
C LEU A 492 -15.46 -6.05 -10.96
N LEU A 493 -14.47 -5.67 -10.15
CA LEU A 493 -14.16 -4.27 -9.88
C LEU A 493 -13.59 -3.57 -11.13
N HIS A 494 -12.69 -4.24 -11.85
CA HIS A 494 -12.14 -3.72 -13.10
C HIS A 494 -13.24 -3.50 -14.15
N ALA A 495 -14.17 -4.44 -14.31
CA ALA A 495 -15.29 -4.35 -15.25
C ALA A 495 -16.24 -3.17 -14.96
N GLN A 496 -16.36 -2.77 -13.69
CA GLN A 496 -17.15 -1.59 -13.30
C GLN A 496 -16.41 -0.25 -13.48
N GLY A 497 -15.13 -0.26 -13.87
CA GLY A 497 -14.36 0.95 -14.14
C GLY A 497 -13.59 1.51 -12.95
N VAL A 498 -13.35 0.72 -11.90
CA VAL A 498 -12.54 1.13 -10.72
C VAL A 498 -11.13 1.55 -11.12
N SER A 499 -10.51 0.83 -12.07
CA SER A 499 -9.18 1.15 -12.59
C SER A 499 -9.12 2.58 -13.11
N LYS A 500 -10.04 2.94 -14.02
CA LYS A 500 -10.14 4.28 -14.60
C LYS A 500 -10.34 5.34 -13.50
N PHE A 501 -11.25 5.09 -12.56
CA PHE A 501 -11.51 6.03 -11.47
C PHE A 501 -10.26 6.30 -10.62
N LEU A 502 -9.54 5.26 -10.19
CA LEU A 502 -8.36 5.43 -9.33
C LEU A 502 -7.25 6.21 -10.05
N MET A 503 -7.05 5.92 -11.32
CA MET A 503 -6.02 6.60 -12.14
C MET A 503 -6.33 8.09 -12.32
N GLU A 504 -7.61 8.42 -12.56
CA GLU A 504 -8.08 9.81 -12.65
C GLU A 504 -8.00 10.51 -11.28
N LYS A 505 -8.47 9.86 -10.20
CA LYS A 505 -8.55 10.44 -8.86
C LYS A 505 -7.19 10.75 -8.24
N LEU A 506 -6.20 9.90 -8.53
CA LEU A 506 -4.84 9.98 -8.00
C LEU A 506 -3.84 10.58 -9.00
N GLU A 507 -4.31 11.05 -10.16
CA GLU A 507 -3.49 11.63 -11.25
C GLU A 507 -2.31 10.72 -11.66
N ILE A 508 -2.55 9.41 -11.70
CA ILE A 508 -1.53 8.43 -12.05
C ILE A 508 -1.47 8.33 -13.58
N ASN A 509 -0.46 8.97 -14.17
CA ASN A 509 -0.13 8.76 -15.58
C ASN A 509 0.61 7.43 -15.72
N THR A 510 0.02 6.48 -16.44
CA THR A 510 0.69 5.26 -16.89
C THR A 510 0.69 5.22 -18.40
N SER A 511 1.84 4.82 -18.97
CA SER A 511 1.87 4.40 -20.36
C SER A 511 1.10 3.08 -20.45
N SER A 512 0.18 2.95 -21.41
CA SER A 512 -0.54 1.71 -21.68
C SER A 512 0.48 0.58 -21.89
N SER A 513 0.74 -0.22 -20.85
CA SER A 513 1.77 -1.26 -20.91
C SER A 513 1.14 -2.57 -21.35
N PRO A 514 1.70 -3.27 -22.36
CA PRO A 514 1.31 -4.65 -22.70
C PRO A 514 1.37 -5.61 -21.50
N PHE A 515 2.19 -5.30 -20.49
CA PHE A 515 2.29 -6.06 -19.23
C PHE A 515 0.96 -6.12 -18.48
N GLY A 516 0.22 -5.02 -18.45
CA GLY A 516 -1.03 -4.93 -17.69
C GLY A 516 -2.16 -5.79 -18.22
N SER A 517 -2.30 -5.82 -19.54
CA SER A 517 -3.26 -6.67 -20.24
C SER A 517 -2.95 -8.16 -20.01
N ARG A 518 -1.66 -8.54 -20.00
CA ARG A 518 -1.21 -9.91 -19.71
C ARG A 518 -1.55 -10.34 -18.28
N MET A 519 -1.31 -9.49 -17.28
CA MET A 519 -1.63 -9.81 -15.88
C MET A 519 -3.14 -10.06 -15.70
N MET A 520 -3.99 -9.16 -16.20
CA MET A 520 -5.44 -9.32 -16.12
C MET A 520 -5.94 -10.58 -16.84
N MET A 521 -5.33 -10.93 -17.97
CA MET A 521 -5.64 -12.17 -18.68
C MET A 521 -5.31 -13.41 -17.84
N ARG A 522 -4.16 -13.44 -17.16
CA ARG A 522 -3.79 -14.55 -16.25
C ARG A 522 -4.80 -14.72 -15.12
N TRP A 523 -5.23 -13.62 -14.50
CA TRP A 523 -6.26 -13.66 -13.45
C TRP A 523 -7.61 -14.15 -13.96
N LYS A 524 -8.00 -13.76 -15.18
CA LYS A 524 -9.21 -14.26 -15.82
C LYS A 524 -9.14 -15.76 -16.09
N ASP A 525 -8.03 -16.25 -16.65
CA ASP A 525 -7.83 -17.68 -16.88
C ASP A 525 -7.87 -18.46 -15.56
N LEU A 526 -7.22 -17.97 -14.51
CA LEU A 526 -7.24 -18.61 -13.19
C LEU A 526 -8.66 -18.68 -12.60
N SER A 527 -9.45 -17.60 -12.71
CA SER A 527 -10.86 -17.60 -12.31
C SER A 527 -11.69 -18.57 -13.14
N ASP A 528 -11.55 -18.56 -14.47
CA ASP A 528 -12.34 -19.40 -15.36
C ASP A 528 -11.98 -20.90 -15.18
N ARG A 529 -10.73 -21.22 -14.86
CA ARG A 529 -10.30 -22.57 -14.49
C ARG A 529 -10.98 -23.05 -13.22
N HIS A 530 -11.02 -22.22 -12.18
CA HIS A 530 -11.67 -22.55 -10.92
C HIS A 530 -13.12 -23.01 -11.11
N ASP A 531 -13.87 -22.31 -11.96
CA ASP A 531 -15.28 -22.61 -12.23
C ASP A 531 -15.47 -23.86 -13.11
N ARG A 532 -14.43 -24.32 -13.84
CA ARG A 532 -14.51 -25.42 -14.83
C ARG A 532 -13.89 -26.73 -14.35
N LEU A 533 -13.52 -26.86 -13.07
CA LEU A 533 -12.88 -28.07 -12.54
C LEU A 533 -13.87 -29.25 -12.46
N LEU A 534 -13.66 -30.27 -13.29
CA LEU A 534 -14.52 -31.46 -13.34
C LEU A 534 -14.02 -32.63 -12.49
N LYS A 535 -12.70 -32.83 -12.41
CA LYS A 535 -12.10 -33.93 -11.63
C LYS A 535 -11.91 -33.50 -10.20
N GLU A 536 -12.11 -34.40 -9.25
CA GLU A 536 -11.98 -34.13 -7.81
C GLU A 536 -10.76 -34.84 -7.23
N VAL A 537 -10.12 -34.22 -6.24
CA VAL A 537 -9.06 -34.82 -5.43
C VAL A 537 -9.41 -34.61 -3.96
N THR A 538 -9.45 -35.70 -3.19
CA THR A 538 -9.79 -35.65 -1.77
C THR A 538 -8.53 -35.68 -0.92
N ILE A 539 -8.33 -34.66 -0.10
CA ILE A 539 -7.20 -34.56 0.85
C ILE A 539 -7.77 -34.54 2.28
N ALA A 540 -7.22 -35.40 3.15
CA ALA A 540 -7.53 -35.38 4.57
C ALA A 540 -6.56 -34.45 5.30
N LEU A 541 -7.10 -33.39 5.92
CA LEU A 541 -6.35 -32.49 6.80
C LEU A 541 -6.61 -32.90 8.24
N VAL A 542 -5.59 -33.43 8.93
CA VAL A 542 -5.69 -33.92 10.30
C VAL A 542 -5.21 -32.84 11.27
N GLY A 543 -6.17 -32.06 11.77
CA GLY A 543 -5.92 -30.84 12.52
C GLY A 543 -6.49 -30.87 13.95
N LYS A 544 -6.19 -29.82 14.71
CA LYS A 544 -6.70 -29.60 16.06
C LYS A 544 -7.93 -28.66 16.08
N TYR A 545 -8.04 -27.80 15.07
CA TYR A 545 -9.00 -26.70 14.97
C TYR A 545 -9.90 -26.83 13.72
N THR A 546 -10.45 -28.01 13.43
CA THR A 546 -11.11 -28.26 12.13
C THR A 546 -12.49 -27.63 11.99
N GLN A 547 -13.13 -27.21 13.09
CA GLN A 547 -14.43 -26.54 13.09
C GLN A 547 -14.33 -25.06 12.64
N LEU A 548 -13.14 -24.48 12.63
CA LEU A 548 -12.89 -23.12 12.17
C LEU A 548 -12.05 -23.15 10.89
N GLU A 549 -12.65 -22.75 9.78
CA GLU A 549 -11.94 -22.67 8.50
C GLU A 549 -10.76 -21.68 8.56
N ASP A 550 -10.88 -20.61 9.36
CA ASP A 550 -9.86 -19.56 9.47
C ASP A 550 -8.57 -20.02 10.18
N ALA A 551 -8.64 -21.05 11.01
CA ALA A 551 -7.47 -21.58 11.73
C ALA A 551 -6.44 -22.25 10.81
N TYR A 552 -6.85 -22.63 9.59
CA TYR A 552 -6.00 -23.25 8.58
C TYR A 552 -6.08 -22.54 7.23
N SER A 553 -6.45 -21.25 7.21
CA SER A 553 -6.73 -20.52 5.97
C SER A 553 -5.55 -20.51 4.99
N SER A 554 -4.31 -20.33 5.45
CA SER A 554 -3.13 -20.36 4.59
C SER A 554 -2.88 -21.73 3.98
N VAL A 555 -3.08 -22.78 4.78
CA VAL A 555 -2.96 -24.17 4.34
C VAL A 555 -4.00 -24.49 3.27
N ILE A 556 -5.27 -24.12 3.52
CA ILE A 556 -6.38 -24.32 2.58
C ILE A 556 -6.12 -23.57 1.27
N LYS A 557 -5.69 -22.30 1.34
CA LYS A 557 -5.33 -21.50 0.15
C LYS A 557 -4.17 -22.13 -0.63
N SER A 558 -3.14 -22.64 0.05
CA SER A 558 -2.01 -23.30 -0.61
C SER A 558 -2.42 -24.60 -1.33
N LEU A 559 -3.31 -25.38 -0.72
CA LEU A 559 -3.92 -26.55 -1.37
C LEU A 559 -4.77 -26.14 -2.58
N GLN A 560 -5.55 -25.06 -2.48
CA GLN A 560 -6.35 -24.53 -3.59
C GLN A 560 -5.48 -24.05 -4.76
N HIS A 561 -4.36 -23.35 -4.49
CA HIS A 561 -3.41 -22.96 -5.54
C HIS A 561 -2.86 -24.19 -6.25
N SER A 562 -2.48 -25.22 -5.49
CA SER A 562 -1.94 -26.47 -6.02
C SER A 562 -3.00 -27.26 -6.80
N SER A 563 -4.25 -27.29 -6.32
CA SER A 563 -5.36 -28.00 -6.97
C SER A 563 -5.74 -27.37 -8.32
N LEU A 564 -5.74 -26.03 -8.40
CA LEU A 564 -5.91 -25.29 -9.65
C LEU A 564 -4.81 -25.61 -10.65
N CYS A 565 -3.56 -25.68 -10.18
CA CYS A 565 -2.39 -26.05 -10.99
C CYS A 565 -2.56 -27.44 -11.62
N VAL A 566 -2.99 -28.45 -10.84
CA VAL A 566 -3.21 -29.82 -11.34
C VAL A 566 -4.56 -30.02 -12.04
N SER A 567 -5.39 -28.98 -12.11
CA SER A 567 -6.76 -28.97 -12.65
C SER A 567 -7.69 -30.00 -12.00
N HIS A 568 -7.73 -29.99 -10.66
CA HIS A 568 -8.69 -30.78 -9.87
C HIS A 568 -9.39 -29.89 -8.86
N ARG A 569 -10.68 -30.13 -8.65
CA ARG A 569 -11.45 -29.57 -7.54
C ARG A 569 -10.97 -30.20 -6.25
N LEU A 570 -10.56 -29.37 -5.30
CA LEU A 570 -10.15 -29.82 -3.97
C LEU A 570 -11.39 -30.17 -3.15
N ASN A 571 -11.45 -31.41 -2.66
CA ASN A 571 -12.38 -31.83 -1.61
C ASN A 571 -11.58 -32.03 -0.32
N LEU A 572 -11.65 -31.06 0.56
CA LEU A 572 -10.90 -31.08 1.82
C LEU A 572 -11.75 -31.73 2.91
N ARG A 573 -11.22 -32.79 3.51
CA ARG A 573 -11.81 -33.47 4.67
C ARG A 573 -11.05 -33.07 5.92
N CYS A 574 -11.61 -32.17 6.73
CA CYS A 574 -10.99 -31.72 7.96
C CYS A 574 -11.34 -32.68 9.10
N ILE A 575 -10.34 -33.41 9.59
CA ILE A 575 -10.48 -34.43 10.63
C ILE A 575 -9.87 -33.92 11.94
N GLU A 576 -10.66 -33.91 13.02
CA GLU A 576 -10.12 -33.63 14.36
C GLU A 576 -9.19 -34.76 14.78
N ALA A 577 -7.95 -34.43 15.11
CA ALA A 577 -6.94 -35.42 15.47
C ALA A 577 -7.36 -36.25 16.70
N ASP A 578 -7.99 -35.62 17.70
CA ASP A 578 -8.50 -36.31 18.89
C ASP A 578 -9.54 -37.40 18.53
N HIS A 579 -10.26 -37.25 17.41
CA HIS A 579 -11.24 -38.25 16.98
C HIS A 579 -10.60 -39.55 16.49
N LEU A 580 -9.31 -39.54 16.14
CA LEU A 580 -8.59 -40.74 15.70
C LEU A 580 -8.04 -41.57 16.87
N GLU A 581 -8.10 -41.04 18.10
CA GLU A 581 -7.50 -41.66 19.28
C GLU A 581 -8.41 -42.72 19.91
N ALA A 582 -7.80 -43.68 20.62
CA ALA A 582 -8.53 -44.75 21.31
C ALA A 582 -9.49 -44.24 22.40
N ALA A 583 -9.22 -43.06 22.97
CA ALA A 583 -10.14 -42.40 23.91
C ALA A 583 -11.48 -42.08 23.23
N MET A 584 -11.48 -41.54 22.00
CA MET A 584 -12.70 -41.23 21.25
C MET A 584 -13.48 -42.50 20.90
N MET A 585 -12.80 -43.62 20.63
CA MET A 585 -13.49 -44.89 20.40
C MET A 585 -14.34 -45.31 21.60
N LYS A 586 -13.89 -44.99 22.83
CA LYS A 586 -14.65 -45.28 24.06
C LYS A 586 -15.73 -44.24 24.34
N GLU A 587 -15.45 -42.97 24.10
CA GLU A 587 -16.36 -41.85 24.37
C GLU A 587 -17.48 -41.75 23.33
N ASN A 588 -17.13 -41.79 22.05
CA ASN A 588 -18.06 -41.67 20.93
C ASN A 588 -17.57 -42.49 19.71
N PRO A 589 -17.93 -43.79 19.64
CA PRO A 589 -17.52 -44.68 18.55
C PRO A 589 -17.92 -44.17 17.16
N SER A 590 -19.05 -43.47 17.05
CA SER A 590 -19.54 -42.93 15.78
C SER A 590 -18.56 -41.91 15.20
N LYS A 591 -18.14 -40.92 16.01
CA LYS A 591 -17.15 -39.92 15.59
C LYS A 591 -15.80 -40.53 15.24
N TYR A 592 -15.37 -41.54 16.00
CA TYR A 592 -14.13 -42.27 15.74
C TYR A 592 -14.16 -42.97 14.38
N HIS A 593 -15.20 -43.76 14.12
CA HIS A 593 -15.32 -44.49 12.86
C HIS A 593 -15.51 -43.56 11.65
N ASP A 594 -16.23 -42.46 11.80
CA ASP A 594 -16.37 -41.45 10.74
C ASP A 594 -15.02 -40.78 10.42
N ALA A 595 -14.26 -40.38 11.43
CA ALA A 595 -12.92 -39.80 11.25
C ALA A 595 -11.97 -40.76 10.50
N TRP A 596 -11.94 -42.03 10.89
CA TRP A 596 -11.14 -43.05 10.20
C TRP A 596 -11.64 -43.31 8.78
N HIS A 597 -12.96 -43.36 8.55
CA HIS A 597 -13.52 -43.53 7.21
C HIS A 597 -13.11 -42.37 6.28
N GLN A 598 -13.16 -41.13 6.76
CA GLN A 598 -12.69 -39.96 6.00
C GLN A 598 -11.19 -40.02 5.71
N LEU A 599 -10.36 -40.48 6.65
CA LEU A 599 -8.92 -40.62 6.46
C LEU A 599 -8.57 -41.69 5.42
N VAL A 600 -9.21 -42.87 5.51
CA VAL A 600 -8.96 -44.02 4.62
C VAL A 600 -9.40 -43.74 3.18
N SER A 601 -10.53 -43.04 3.02
CA SER A 601 -11.08 -42.68 1.71
C SER A 601 -10.30 -41.57 0.98
N ALA A 602 -9.44 -40.84 1.68
CA ALA A 602 -8.66 -39.75 1.09
C ALA A 602 -7.56 -40.25 0.12
N ASN A 603 -7.24 -39.41 -0.87
CA ASN A 603 -6.16 -39.63 -1.83
C ASN A 603 -4.79 -39.20 -1.28
N GLY A 604 -4.77 -38.31 -0.29
CA GLY A 604 -3.56 -37.85 0.39
C GLY A 604 -3.88 -37.31 1.78
N VAL A 605 -2.87 -37.29 2.65
CA VAL A 605 -2.95 -36.90 4.05
C VAL A 605 -2.04 -35.71 4.32
N LEU A 606 -2.55 -34.71 5.02
CA LEU A 606 -1.83 -33.52 5.45
C LEU A 606 -1.94 -33.37 6.96
N VAL A 607 -0.81 -33.30 7.64
CA VAL A 607 -0.73 -32.95 9.06
C VAL A 607 -0.09 -31.57 9.18
N PRO A 608 -0.87 -30.52 9.47
CA PRO A 608 -0.36 -29.16 9.62
C PRO A 608 0.35 -28.96 10.97
N GLY A 609 0.94 -27.78 11.12
CA GLY A 609 1.50 -27.31 12.37
C GLY A 609 0.49 -27.31 13.53
N GLY A 610 1.00 -27.17 14.75
CA GLY A 610 0.18 -27.07 15.95
C GLY A 610 1.02 -26.95 17.19
N PHE A 611 0.37 -26.80 18.33
CA PHE A 611 1.00 -26.65 19.64
C PHE A 611 0.16 -27.31 20.73
N GLY A 612 0.86 -27.70 21.81
CA GLY A 612 0.28 -28.37 22.96
C GLY A 612 -0.07 -29.84 22.71
N LYS A 613 -0.34 -30.56 23.81
CA LYS A 613 -0.43 -32.04 23.83
C LYS A 613 -1.64 -32.63 23.10
N ARG A 614 -2.71 -31.86 22.97
CA ARG A 614 -4.00 -32.32 22.43
C ARG A 614 -3.88 -32.71 20.95
N GLY A 615 -4.30 -33.92 20.61
CA GLY A 615 -4.37 -34.44 19.25
C GLY A 615 -3.03 -34.88 18.65
N VAL A 616 -1.96 -34.92 19.45
CA VAL A 616 -0.65 -35.36 18.96
C VAL A 616 -0.68 -36.84 18.58
N GLU A 617 -1.34 -37.68 19.37
CA GLU A 617 -1.37 -39.11 19.06
C GLU A 617 -2.26 -39.44 17.87
N GLY A 618 -3.39 -38.76 17.73
CA GLY A 618 -4.19 -38.85 16.50
C GLY A 618 -3.40 -38.51 15.23
N LYS A 619 -2.51 -37.51 15.30
CA LYS A 619 -1.63 -37.14 14.18
C LYS A 619 -0.57 -38.21 13.89
N CYS A 620 0.04 -38.78 14.93
CA CYS A 620 0.97 -39.92 14.78
C CYS A 620 0.28 -41.13 14.13
N LEU A 621 -0.95 -41.45 14.52
CA LEU A 621 -1.75 -42.53 13.92
C LEU A 621 -2.04 -42.25 12.44
N ALA A 622 -2.38 -41.02 12.07
CA ALA A 622 -2.58 -40.64 10.68
C ALA A 622 -1.31 -40.76 9.84
N ALA A 623 -0.14 -40.37 10.39
CA ALA A 623 1.16 -40.53 9.76
C ALA A 623 1.52 -42.02 9.55
N ASN A 624 1.32 -42.86 10.57
CA ASN A 624 1.50 -44.32 10.48
C ASN A 624 0.64 -44.93 9.37
N TRP A 625 -0.65 -44.58 9.36
CA TRP A 625 -1.60 -45.08 8.37
C TRP A 625 -1.16 -44.71 6.96
N ALA A 626 -0.74 -43.45 6.76
CA ALA A 626 -0.30 -42.99 5.45
C ALA A 626 0.95 -43.76 4.98
N ARG A 627 1.94 -43.93 5.87
CA ARG A 627 3.19 -44.66 5.61
C ARG A 627 2.96 -46.12 5.23
N THR A 628 2.15 -46.83 6.01
CA THR A 628 1.93 -48.27 5.85
C THR A 628 1.05 -48.61 4.65
N ASN A 629 0.19 -47.69 4.20
CA ASN A 629 -0.72 -47.88 3.08
C ASN A 629 -0.26 -47.18 1.78
N ASN A 630 0.99 -46.69 1.73
CA ASN A 630 1.54 -45.96 0.59
C ASN A 630 0.68 -44.75 0.15
N LYS A 631 0.06 -44.07 1.11
CA LYS A 631 -0.77 -42.88 0.83
C LYS A 631 0.09 -41.62 0.88
N PRO A 632 0.06 -40.75 -0.14
CA PRO A 632 0.78 -39.48 -0.14
C PRO A 632 0.59 -38.69 1.16
N PHE A 633 1.69 -38.28 1.77
CA PHE A 633 1.71 -37.61 3.07
C PHE A 633 2.56 -36.34 3.01
N LEU A 634 2.06 -35.26 3.61
CA LEU A 634 2.81 -34.06 3.91
C LEU A 634 2.67 -33.72 5.40
N GLY A 635 3.80 -33.65 6.10
CA GLY A 635 3.89 -33.13 7.47
C GLY A 635 4.49 -31.73 7.47
N VAL A 636 3.80 -30.76 8.07
CA VAL A 636 4.27 -29.37 8.18
C VAL A 636 4.55 -29.04 9.65
N CYS A 637 5.75 -28.56 9.95
CA CYS A 637 6.20 -28.20 11.30
C CYS A 637 5.98 -29.37 12.28
N LEU A 638 4.99 -29.28 13.17
CA LEU A 638 4.56 -30.38 14.05
C LEU A 638 4.26 -31.69 13.28
N GLY A 639 3.79 -31.61 12.03
CA GLY A 639 3.55 -32.81 11.21
C GLY A 639 4.83 -33.61 10.89
N LEU A 640 5.97 -32.94 10.68
CA LEU A 640 7.27 -33.61 10.56
C LEU A 640 7.64 -34.30 11.87
N GLN A 641 7.43 -33.61 13.00
CA GLN A 641 7.75 -34.15 14.33
C GLN A 641 6.90 -35.39 14.66
N CYS A 642 5.60 -35.35 14.37
CA CYS A 642 4.71 -36.52 14.52
C CYS A 642 5.15 -37.70 13.65
N ALA A 643 5.59 -37.45 12.42
CA ALA A 643 6.11 -38.49 11.55
C ALA A 643 7.41 -39.12 12.10
N VAL A 644 8.32 -38.32 12.68
CA VAL A 644 9.53 -38.83 13.34
C VAL A 644 9.17 -39.67 14.57
N ILE A 645 8.27 -39.18 15.43
CA ILE A 645 7.81 -39.90 16.63
C ILE A 645 7.20 -41.27 16.25
N GLU A 646 6.29 -41.28 15.28
CA GLU A 646 5.66 -42.50 14.79
C GLU A 646 6.67 -43.50 14.24
N TYR A 647 7.61 -43.02 13.42
CA TYR A 647 8.59 -43.87 12.77
C TYR A 647 9.57 -44.48 13.79
N SER A 648 10.00 -43.70 14.79
CA SER A 648 10.81 -44.21 15.90
C SER A 648 10.10 -45.30 16.70
N ARG A 649 8.79 -45.19 16.92
CA ARG A 649 8.02 -46.21 17.65
C ARG A 649 7.85 -47.49 16.82
N ASN A 650 7.43 -47.36 15.58
CA ASN A 650 6.97 -48.50 14.78
C ASN A 650 8.07 -49.18 13.96
N VAL A 651 9.14 -48.46 13.60
CA VAL A 651 10.25 -49.01 12.80
C VAL A 651 11.48 -49.26 13.66
N LEU A 652 11.87 -48.31 14.52
CA LEU A 652 13.02 -48.50 15.42
C LEU A 652 12.67 -49.27 16.70
N GLY A 653 11.39 -49.55 16.97
CA GLY A 653 10.94 -50.25 18.18
C GLY A 653 11.07 -49.44 19.47
N LEU A 654 11.24 -48.11 19.38
CA LEU A 654 11.36 -47.22 20.54
C LEU A 654 9.96 -46.80 21.01
N GLU A 655 9.23 -47.69 21.68
CA GLU A 655 7.83 -47.49 22.06
C GLU A 655 7.58 -46.19 22.88
N ASP A 656 8.52 -45.81 23.75
CA ASP A 656 8.44 -44.59 24.58
C ASP A 656 8.90 -43.32 23.85
N ALA A 657 9.30 -43.40 22.57
CA ALA A 657 9.80 -42.25 21.83
C ALA A 657 8.76 -41.12 21.79
N HIS A 658 9.19 -39.91 22.17
CA HIS A 658 8.32 -38.74 22.21
C HIS A 658 9.11 -37.43 22.05
N SER A 659 8.38 -36.35 21.74
CA SER A 659 8.84 -34.97 21.93
C SER A 659 8.86 -34.57 23.40
N THR A 660 9.91 -33.85 23.82
CA THR A 660 10.02 -33.27 25.16
C THR A 660 9.04 -32.13 25.41
N GLU A 661 8.42 -31.55 24.37
CA GLU A 661 7.30 -30.59 24.52
C GLU A 661 6.13 -31.22 25.26
N PHE A 662 5.81 -32.47 24.91
CA PHE A 662 4.59 -33.14 25.33
C PHE A 662 4.83 -34.17 26.44
N ASN A 663 5.97 -34.87 26.38
CA ASN A 663 6.41 -35.81 27.41
C ASN A 663 7.86 -35.53 27.80
N PRO A 664 8.13 -34.60 28.74
CA PRO A 664 9.48 -34.29 29.20
C PRO A 664 10.20 -35.46 29.89
N LYS A 665 9.48 -36.53 30.27
CA LYS A 665 10.03 -37.69 31.00
C LYS A 665 10.35 -38.88 30.10
N THR A 666 10.17 -38.77 28.79
CA THR A 666 10.51 -39.84 27.84
C THR A 666 11.99 -40.23 27.98
N LYS A 667 12.27 -41.53 27.95
CA LYS A 667 13.63 -42.07 27.94
C LYS A 667 14.27 -41.96 26.55
N ASN A 668 13.45 -41.81 25.50
CA ASN A 668 13.86 -41.72 24.11
C ASN A 668 13.40 -40.38 23.51
N PRO A 669 14.03 -39.25 23.88
CA PRO A 669 13.67 -37.94 23.36
C PRO A 669 14.10 -37.80 21.89
N VAL A 670 13.17 -38.03 20.97
CA VAL A 670 13.41 -37.94 19.52
C VAL A 670 13.23 -36.53 18.96
N VAL A 671 12.50 -35.68 19.69
CA VAL A 671 12.31 -34.26 19.41
C VAL A 671 12.57 -33.48 20.70
N ILE A 672 13.42 -32.46 20.63
CA ILE A 672 13.95 -31.70 21.78
C ILE A 672 13.83 -30.19 21.58
N ASP A 673 13.81 -29.42 22.66
CA ASP A 673 13.85 -27.94 22.59
C ASP A 673 15.27 -27.51 22.19
N MET A 674 15.40 -26.83 21.06
CA MET A 674 16.68 -26.33 20.52
C MET A 674 16.55 -24.86 20.11
N PRO A 675 16.38 -23.96 21.08
CA PRO A 675 16.14 -22.56 20.79
C PRO A 675 17.35 -21.89 20.14
N GLU A 676 17.09 -20.82 19.38
CA GLU A 676 18.15 -20.01 18.78
C GLU A 676 18.70 -19.00 19.79
N HIS A 677 20.02 -18.84 19.77
CA HIS A 677 20.73 -17.84 20.58
C HIS A 677 21.27 -16.77 19.64
N ASN A 678 20.43 -15.78 19.35
CA ASN A 678 20.74 -14.69 18.45
C ASN A 678 21.48 -13.56 19.19
N THR A 679 22.54 -13.01 18.59
CA THR A 679 23.30 -11.89 19.18
C THR A 679 22.38 -10.69 19.44
N GLY A 680 22.34 -10.21 20.68
CA GLY A 680 21.51 -9.07 21.10
C GLY A 680 20.13 -9.46 21.67
N GLN A 681 19.75 -10.73 21.65
CA GLN A 681 18.56 -11.24 22.35
C GLN A 681 19.00 -12.10 23.54
N MET A 682 18.42 -11.87 24.72
CA MET A 682 18.70 -12.66 25.93
C MET A 682 17.76 -13.87 26.01
N GLY A 683 18.31 -15.04 26.35
CA GLY A 683 17.57 -16.30 26.48
C GLY A 683 17.41 -17.07 25.17
N GLY A 684 16.69 -18.20 25.24
CA GLY A 684 16.41 -19.04 24.09
C GLY A 684 15.23 -18.49 23.27
N THR A 685 15.50 -18.08 22.04
CA THR A 685 14.51 -17.46 21.14
C THR A 685 13.89 -18.50 20.21
N MET A 686 12.67 -18.24 19.75
CA MET A 686 11.98 -19.09 18.76
C MET A 686 12.69 -18.97 17.41
N ARG A 687 12.81 -20.08 16.68
CA ARG A 687 13.23 -20.06 15.27
C ARG A 687 12.08 -19.50 14.43
N LEU A 688 12.26 -18.25 14.00
CA LEU A 688 11.19 -17.44 13.43
C LEU A 688 11.66 -16.68 12.17
N GLY A 689 10.77 -16.54 11.20
CA GLY A 689 11.03 -15.80 9.96
C GLY A 689 11.72 -16.63 8.89
N LYS A 690 12.24 -15.96 7.86
CA LYS A 690 12.84 -16.61 6.70
C LYS A 690 14.23 -17.15 7.03
N ARG A 691 14.43 -18.45 6.82
CA ARG A 691 15.71 -19.13 7.03
C ARG A 691 16.08 -19.94 5.78
N LYS A 692 17.38 -20.10 5.58
CA LYS A 692 17.92 -20.90 4.48
C LYS A 692 18.02 -22.36 4.90
N THR A 693 17.53 -23.25 4.04
CA THR A 693 17.65 -24.70 4.17
C THR A 693 18.45 -25.23 2.98
N LEU A 694 19.58 -25.89 3.25
CA LEU A 694 20.46 -26.47 2.24
C LEU A 694 20.01 -27.89 1.91
N PHE A 695 19.99 -28.26 0.63
CA PHE A 695 19.76 -29.64 0.22
C PHE A 695 21.06 -30.43 0.25
N ASN A 696 21.04 -31.60 0.88
CA ASN A 696 22.20 -32.47 1.05
C ASN A 696 22.26 -33.57 -0.03
N THR A 697 21.17 -33.79 -0.78
CA THR A 697 21.07 -34.87 -1.76
C THR A 697 20.45 -34.41 -3.06
N GLU A 698 20.90 -34.96 -4.18
CA GLU A 698 20.37 -34.62 -5.49
C GLU A 698 19.09 -35.38 -5.87
N SER A 699 18.89 -36.55 -5.26
CA SER A 699 17.78 -37.45 -5.55
C SER A 699 16.43 -36.96 -5.02
N SER A 700 16.44 -36.02 -4.06
CA SER A 700 15.26 -35.47 -3.37
C SER A 700 14.15 -35.05 -4.34
N ILE A 701 12.92 -35.45 -4.02
CA ILE A 701 11.75 -35.05 -4.80
C ILE A 701 11.43 -33.57 -4.57
N LEU A 702 11.58 -33.07 -3.33
CA LEU A 702 11.37 -31.66 -3.05
C LEU A 702 12.39 -30.79 -3.77
N ARG A 703 13.67 -31.14 -3.75
CA ARG A 703 14.71 -30.40 -4.50
C ARG A 703 14.33 -30.24 -5.96
N LYS A 704 13.82 -31.31 -6.57
CA LYS A 704 13.34 -31.30 -7.97
C LYS A 704 12.14 -30.36 -8.15
N LEU A 705 11.16 -30.39 -7.25
CA LEU A 705 9.99 -29.49 -7.28
C LEU A 705 10.37 -28.02 -7.06
N TYR A 706 11.41 -27.74 -6.29
CA TYR A 706 12.01 -26.41 -6.13
C TYR A 706 12.95 -26.01 -7.29
N GLY A 707 12.93 -26.73 -8.42
CA GLY A 707 13.72 -26.36 -9.59
C GLY A 707 15.21 -26.71 -9.51
N LYS A 708 15.58 -27.76 -8.75
CA LYS A 708 16.96 -28.26 -8.60
C LYS A 708 17.93 -27.28 -7.93
N GLN A 709 17.43 -26.31 -7.17
CA GLN A 709 18.26 -25.39 -6.39
C GLN A 709 19.08 -26.15 -5.33
N SER A 710 20.22 -25.58 -4.92
CA SER A 710 21.06 -26.13 -3.85
C SER A 710 20.52 -25.79 -2.45
N PHE A 711 19.67 -24.77 -2.35
CA PHE A 711 19.01 -24.34 -1.13
C PHE A 711 17.64 -23.78 -1.44
N VAL A 712 16.81 -23.68 -0.40
CA VAL A 712 15.54 -22.95 -0.40
C VAL A 712 15.49 -22.02 0.79
N GLU A 713 14.67 -20.98 0.68
CA GLU A 713 14.43 -20.05 1.77
C GLU A 713 12.94 -20.04 2.09
N GLU A 714 12.60 -20.45 3.31
CA GLU A 714 11.24 -20.64 3.75
C GLU A 714 11.05 -20.05 5.15
N ARG A 715 9.79 -19.85 5.56
CA ARG A 715 9.45 -19.20 6.82
C ARG A 715 9.25 -20.23 7.93
N HIS A 716 9.89 -20.02 9.07
CA HIS A 716 9.81 -20.89 10.24
C HIS A 716 9.02 -20.21 11.36
N ARG A 717 8.41 -21.03 12.21
CA ARG A 717 7.75 -20.63 13.46
C ARG A 717 7.63 -21.83 14.40
N HIS A 718 8.75 -22.18 15.04
CA HIS A 718 8.80 -23.29 15.99
C HIS A 718 10.00 -23.19 16.94
N ARG A 719 10.03 -24.07 17.94
CA ARG A 719 11.09 -24.13 18.97
C ARG A 719 11.77 -25.50 19.06
N TYR A 720 11.02 -26.55 18.72
CA TYR A 720 11.45 -27.93 18.88
C TYR A 720 12.00 -28.49 17.58
N GLU A 721 13.06 -29.26 17.68
CA GLU A 721 13.80 -29.86 16.56
C GLU A 721 13.97 -31.36 16.76
N VAL A 722 14.21 -32.07 15.67
CA VAL A 722 14.61 -33.49 15.73
C VAL A 722 15.95 -33.59 16.46
N ASN A 723 16.03 -34.49 17.44
CA ASN A 723 17.24 -34.69 18.21
C ASN A 723 18.38 -35.21 17.31
N PRO A 724 19.50 -34.49 17.15
CA PRO A 724 20.59 -34.93 16.27
C PRO A 724 21.16 -36.31 16.62
N THR A 725 21.04 -36.76 17.87
CA THR A 725 21.56 -38.06 18.31
C THR A 725 20.81 -39.26 17.70
N VAL A 726 19.54 -39.09 17.32
CA VAL A 726 18.73 -40.18 16.72
C VAL A 726 18.75 -40.19 15.20
N VAL A 727 19.30 -39.14 14.58
CA VAL A 727 19.27 -38.95 13.11
C VAL A 727 19.95 -40.10 12.37
N SER A 728 21.12 -40.55 12.81
CA SER A 728 21.83 -41.66 12.17
C SER A 728 21.03 -42.97 12.18
N GLN A 729 20.25 -43.22 13.23
CA GLN A 729 19.38 -44.41 13.34
C GLN A 729 18.20 -44.31 12.36
N LEU A 730 17.57 -43.14 12.29
CA LEU A 730 16.46 -42.87 11.35
C LEU A 730 16.90 -42.98 9.89
N GLU A 731 18.05 -42.39 9.55
CA GLU A 731 18.60 -42.46 8.19
C GLU A 731 19.00 -43.89 7.82
N GLY A 732 19.44 -44.71 8.79
CA GLY A 732 19.78 -46.12 8.59
C GLY A 732 18.61 -46.97 8.08
N GLU A 733 17.40 -46.74 8.60
CA GLU A 733 16.18 -47.48 8.24
C GLU A 733 15.40 -46.90 7.05
N GLY A 734 15.84 -45.77 6.50
CA GLY A 734 15.32 -45.21 5.25
C GLY A 734 14.55 -43.88 5.37
N MET A 735 14.39 -43.32 6.57
CA MET A 735 13.90 -41.95 6.74
C MET A 735 15.08 -40.98 6.55
N LYS A 736 15.21 -40.42 5.34
CA LYS A 736 16.35 -39.56 4.96
C LYS A 736 16.07 -38.10 5.26
N PHE A 737 17.02 -37.41 5.88
CA PHE A 737 16.97 -35.96 6.05
C PHE A 737 17.71 -35.28 4.90
N VAL A 738 16.95 -34.89 3.87
CA VAL A 738 17.48 -34.37 2.61
C VAL A 738 17.76 -32.87 2.64
N GLY A 739 17.25 -32.16 3.64
CA GLY A 739 17.49 -30.73 3.83
C GLY A 739 17.85 -30.41 5.27
N ARG A 740 18.90 -29.60 5.46
CA ARG A 740 19.43 -29.21 6.76
C ARG A 740 19.60 -27.69 6.86
N SER A 741 19.65 -27.18 8.08
CA SER A 741 20.03 -25.79 8.36
C SER A 741 21.47 -25.49 7.92
N GLU A 742 21.84 -24.21 7.85
CA GLU A 742 23.18 -23.79 7.39
C GLU A 742 24.33 -24.28 8.29
N ASP A 743 24.08 -24.41 9.59
CA ASP A 743 25.00 -25.01 10.57
C ASP A 743 25.03 -26.55 10.50
N GLY A 744 24.10 -27.16 9.75
CA GLY A 744 23.97 -28.61 9.59
C GLY A 744 23.39 -29.35 10.80
N GLU A 745 23.07 -28.64 11.88
CA GLU A 745 22.60 -29.23 13.15
C GLU A 745 21.13 -29.62 13.11
N ARG A 746 20.29 -28.84 12.41
CA ARG A 746 18.83 -29.02 12.38
C ARG A 746 18.39 -29.71 11.11
N MET A 747 17.47 -30.65 11.27
CA MET A 747 16.89 -31.42 10.17
C MET A 747 15.58 -30.78 9.71
N GLU A 748 15.60 -30.14 8.54
CA GLU A 748 14.53 -29.27 8.09
C GLU A 748 13.58 -29.96 7.10
N ILE A 749 14.10 -30.92 6.32
CA ILE A 749 13.34 -31.65 5.31
C ILE A 749 13.62 -33.15 5.42
N MET A 750 12.55 -33.93 5.55
CA MET A 750 12.57 -35.39 5.61
C MET A 750 11.80 -35.99 4.42
N GLU A 751 12.38 -37.03 3.83
CA GLU A 751 11.77 -37.87 2.79
C GLU A 751 11.92 -39.35 3.16
N LEU A 752 10.86 -40.14 3.00
CA LEU A 752 10.93 -41.59 3.22
C LEU A 752 11.29 -42.34 1.94
N GLN A 753 12.34 -43.16 2.00
CA GLN A 753 12.74 -44.02 0.89
C GLN A 753 11.68 -45.10 0.61
N GLY A 754 11.39 -45.35 -0.67
CA GLY A 754 10.46 -46.40 -1.11
C GLY A 754 8.98 -46.01 -1.10
N HIS A 755 8.61 -44.84 -0.57
CA HIS A 755 7.23 -44.36 -0.55
C HIS A 755 6.95 -43.35 -1.70
N PRO A 756 5.76 -43.36 -2.34
CA PRO A 756 5.48 -42.49 -3.51
C PRO A 756 5.61 -40.99 -3.22
N TYR A 757 5.15 -40.55 -2.06
CA TYR A 757 5.36 -39.19 -1.54
C TYR A 757 5.13 -39.18 -0.03
N TYR A 758 6.19 -39.24 0.77
CA TYR A 758 6.10 -39.07 2.23
C TYR A 758 7.15 -38.04 2.62
N VAL A 759 6.68 -36.83 2.82
CA VAL A 759 7.52 -35.65 2.98
C VAL A 759 7.14 -34.96 4.27
N GLY A 760 8.14 -34.59 5.06
CA GLY A 760 7.98 -33.69 6.20
C GLY A 760 8.87 -32.47 6.02
N VAL A 761 8.36 -31.31 6.40
CA VAL A 761 9.12 -30.05 6.41
C VAL A 761 8.91 -29.34 7.74
N GLN A 762 9.95 -28.72 8.27
CA GLN A 762 9.88 -27.95 9.51
C GLN A 762 9.37 -26.52 9.30
N TYR A 763 9.71 -25.90 8.16
CA TYR A 763 9.14 -24.62 7.76
C TYR A 763 7.65 -24.72 7.42
N HIS A 764 7.02 -23.56 7.24
CA HIS A 764 5.63 -23.41 6.83
C HIS A 764 5.53 -23.02 5.34
N PRO A 765 5.44 -24.02 4.43
CA PRO A 765 5.41 -23.77 2.98
C PRO A 765 4.17 -22.99 2.49
N GLU A 766 3.13 -22.88 3.31
CA GLU A 766 1.87 -22.20 2.99
C GLU A 766 1.98 -20.67 2.91
N TYR A 767 2.96 -20.07 3.59
CA TYR A 767 3.10 -18.62 3.64
C TYR A 767 3.65 -18.04 2.32
N LEU A 768 4.55 -18.76 1.65
CA LEU A 768 5.14 -18.36 0.37
C LEU A 768 4.33 -18.83 -0.85
N SER A 769 3.24 -19.56 -0.65
CA SER A 769 2.34 -19.98 -1.73
C SER A 769 1.67 -18.78 -2.40
N ARG A 770 1.65 -18.74 -3.74
CA ARG A 770 0.95 -17.74 -4.54
C ARG A 770 0.00 -18.41 -5.55
N PRO A 771 -1.08 -17.75 -6.01
CA PRO A 771 -2.00 -18.34 -6.97
C PRO A 771 -1.34 -18.79 -8.29
N MET A 772 -0.36 -18.02 -8.75
CA MET A 772 0.40 -18.31 -9.99
C MET A 772 1.62 -19.19 -9.76
N LYS A 773 2.13 -19.23 -8.52
CA LYS A 773 3.31 -19.98 -8.10
C LYS A 773 2.96 -20.79 -6.85
N PRO A 774 2.31 -21.94 -7.00
CA PRO A 774 1.91 -22.76 -5.85
C PRO A 774 3.15 -23.27 -5.11
N SER A 775 2.99 -23.48 -3.81
CA SER A 775 4.05 -24.00 -2.96
C SER A 775 4.46 -25.42 -3.35
N ALA A 776 5.78 -25.66 -3.45
CA ALA A 776 6.32 -26.91 -3.98
C ALA A 776 5.91 -28.16 -3.18
N PRO A 777 5.97 -28.18 -1.81
CA PRO A 777 5.51 -29.34 -1.04
C PRO A 777 4.01 -29.65 -1.21
N TYR A 778 3.17 -28.61 -1.32
CA TYR A 778 1.74 -28.80 -1.56
C TYR A 778 1.44 -29.26 -2.99
N LEU A 779 2.13 -28.72 -3.99
CA LEU A 779 2.03 -29.19 -5.37
C LEU A 779 2.46 -30.65 -5.49
N GLY A 780 3.55 -31.04 -4.82
CA GLY A 780 4.02 -32.43 -4.76
C GLY A 780 2.96 -33.38 -4.18
N LEU A 781 2.32 -33.00 -3.07
CA LEU A 781 1.24 -33.77 -2.45
C LEU A 781 0.07 -33.99 -3.42
N LEU A 782 -0.39 -32.94 -4.11
CA LEU A 782 -1.51 -33.02 -5.04
C LEU A 782 -1.16 -33.81 -6.32
N LEU A 783 0.05 -33.65 -6.83
CA LEU A 783 0.55 -34.44 -7.96
C LEU A 783 0.65 -35.93 -7.61
N ALA A 784 1.11 -36.26 -6.39
CA ALA A 784 1.17 -37.63 -5.91
C ALA A 784 -0.25 -38.22 -5.73
N SER A 785 -1.15 -37.45 -5.11
CA SER A 785 -2.55 -37.86 -4.87
C SER A 785 -3.34 -38.11 -6.16
N THR A 786 -2.93 -37.48 -7.27
CA THR A 786 -3.56 -37.65 -8.59
C THR A 786 -2.78 -38.59 -9.52
N GLY A 787 -1.68 -39.20 -9.05
CA GLY A 787 -0.83 -40.09 -9.85
C GLY A 787 -0.04 -39.40 -10.97
N LYS A 788 0.06 -38.06 -10.94
CA LYS A 788 0.72 -37.25 -11.98
C LYS A 788 2.16 -36.88 -11.65
N LEU A 789 2.65 -37.17 -10.45
CA LEU A 789 3.98 -36.76 -9.97
C LEU A 789 5.13 -37.28 -10.86
N SER A 790 5.12 -38.57 -11.19
CA SER A 790 6.13 -39.17 -12.08
C SER A 790 6.17 -38.48 -13.44
N THR A 791 4.98 -38.28 -14.04
CA THR A 791 4.84 -37.61 -15.35
C THR A 791 5.35 -36.16 -15.30
N TYR A 792 5.08 -35.44 -14.21
CA TYR A 792 5.54 -34.07 -14.03
C TYR A 792 7.07 -33.98 -13.94
N VAL A 793 7.69 -34.91 -13.20
CA VAL A 793 9.15 -34.99 -13.08
C VAL A 793 9.80 -35.35 -14.43
N THR A 794 9.24 -36.33 -15.17
CA THR A 794 9.77 -36.73 -16.49
C THR A 794 9.68 -35.61 -17.54
N ARG A 795 8.64 -34.78 -17.49
CA ARG A 795 8.45 -33.66 -18.43
C ARG A 795 9.27 -32.40 -18.08
N GLY A 796 10.22 -32.52 -17.16
CA GLY A 796 11.07 -31.39 -16.77
C GLY A 796 10.34 -30.32 -15.97
N PHE A 797 9.42 -30.71 -15.07
CA PHE A 797 8.71 -29.82 -14.15
C PHE A 797 7.81 -28.80 -14.85
N ARG A 798 7.30 -29.17 -16.03
CA ARG A 798 6.27 -28.43 -16.75
C ARG A 798 4.98 -29.23 -16.73
N LEU A 799 3.88 -28.56 -16.40
CA LEU A 799 2.56 -29.09 -16.69
C LEU A 799 2.34 -29.10 -18.21
N SER A 800 1.44 -29.96 -18.71
CA SER A 800 1.13 -30.12 -20.15
C SER A 800 0.98 -28.76 -20.87
N PRO A 801 1.26 -28.61 -22.19
CA PRO A 801 1.17 -27.32 -22.89
C PRO A 801 -0.19 -26.59 -22.79
N HIS A 802 -1.28 -27.32 -22.55
CA HIS A 802 -2.60 -26.74 -22.22
C HIS A 802 -2.74 -26.24 -20.76
N LEU A 803 -1.72 -26.42 -19.93
CA LEU A 803 -1.65 -26.18 -18.49
C LEU A 803 -0.44 -25.35 -18.08
N SER A 804 0.58 -25.19 -18.94
CA SER A 804 1.75 -24.34 -18.69
C SER A 804 1.45 -22.87 -18.99
N TYR A 805 1.77 -22.00 -18.03
CA TYR A 805 2.11 -20.62 -18.34
C TYR A 805 3.26 -20.63 -19.36
N SER A 806 3.18 -19.74 -20.35
CA SER A 806 4.30 -19.38 -21.21
C SER A 806 5.40 -18.73 -20.35
N GLU A 807 6.21 -19.57 -19.72
CA GLU A 807 7.57 -19.25 -19.27
C GLU A 807 8.52 -19.74 -20.37
N GLY A 808 8.53 -19.00 -21.48
CA GLY A 808 9.66 -18.94 -22.39
C GLY A 808 10.34 -17.59 -22.16
N ASN A 809 11.67 -17.57 -22.19
CA ASN A 809 12.50 -16.37 -22.01
C ASN A 809 11.86 -15.14 -22.68
N ASP A 810 11.93 -13.99 -22.01
CA ASP A 810 11.39 -12.71 -22.50
C ASP A 810 11.96 -12.32 -23.89
N GLU A 811 13.02 -12.97 -24.38
CA GLU A 811 13.58 -12.79 -25.72
C GLU A 811 12.96 -13.69 -26.81
N GLU A 812 12.44 -14.88 -26.49
CA GLU A 812 11.91 -15.82 -27.49
C GLU A 812 10.50 -15.44 -27.98
N LEU A 813 9.69 -14.82 -27.12
CA LEU A 813 8.34 -14.37 -27.50
C LEU A 813 8.39 -13.15 -28.43
N ASP A 814 9.37 -12.28 -28.25
CA ASP A 814 9.62 -11.13 -29.13
C ASP A 814 10.13 -11.60 -30.49
N GLU A 815 10.92 -12.68 -30.55
CA GLU A 815 11.31 -13.33 -31.82
C GLU A 815 10.14 -14.03 -32.54
N GLU A 816 9.24 -14.71 -31.81
CA GLU A 816 8.06 -15.34 -32.42
C GLU A 816 7.07 -14.29 -32.96
N ILE A 817 6.88 -13.17 -32.24
CA ILE A 817 6.06 -12.05 -32.72
C ILE A 817 6.73 -11.34 -33.90
N ALA A 818 8.06 -11.23 -33.92
CA ALA A 818 8.81 -10.71 -35.07
C ALA A 818 8.71 -11.63 -36.30
N LYS A 819 8.75 -12.96 -36.12
CA LYS A 819 8.58 -13.94 -37.21
C LYS A 819 7.13 -13.94 -37.75
N LEU A 820 6.12 -13.83 -36.88
CA LEU A 820 4.71 -13.75 -37.27
C LEU A 820 4.31 -12.41 -37.93
N SER A 821 5.13 -11.37 -37.81
CA SER A 821 4.92 -10.09 -38.50
C SER A 821 5.68 -9.97 -39.82
N ILE A 822 6.60 -10.89 -40.13
CA ILE A 822 7.33 -10.96 -41.41
C ILE A 822 6.61 -11.86 -42.43
N GLU A 823 5.79 -12.83 -42.01
CA GLU A 823 5.08 -13.75 -42.92
C GLU A 823 3.74 -13.24 -43.49
N LYS A 824 3.39 -11.95 -43.30
CA LYS A 824 2.13 -11.37 -43.82
C LYS A 824 2.28 -10.36 -44.96
N SER A 825 3.46 -10.24 -45.58
CA SER A 825 3.65 -9.32 -46.72
C SER A 825 3.89 -9.98 -48.08
N ASP A 826 4.03 -11.30 -48.20
CA ASP A 826 4.32 -11.95 -49.49
C ASP A 826 3.32 -13.09 -49.79
N SER A 827 2.15 -12.76 -50.36
CA SER A 827 1.35 -13.70 -51.16
C SER A 827 0.07 -13.06 -51.75
N VAL A 828 0.22 -11.99 -52.54
CA VAL A 828 -0.78 -11.66 -53.57
C VAL A 828 -0.07 -11.14 -54.81
N GLU A 829 0.43 -12.05 -55.65
CA GLU A 829 0.62 -11.82 -57.09
C GLU A 829 1.00 -13.14 -57.78
N SER A 830 0.06 -13.74 -58.52
CA SER A 830 0.25 -14.31 -59.87
C SER A 830 -0.87 -15.31 -60.23
N THR A 831 -1.59 -14.98 -61.32
CA THR A 831 -2.15 -15.88 -62.36
C THR A 831 -3.04 -17.04 -61.90
N SER A 832 -4.32 -17.20 -62.30
CA SER A 832 -4.97 -17.05 -63.61
C SER A 832 -6.48 -17.08 -63.46
#